data_AF-A0A6L7W270-F1
#
_entry.id   AF-A0A6L7W270-F1
#
_cell.length_a   1.000
_cell.length_b   1.000
_cell.length_c   1.000
_cell.angle_alpha   90.00
_cell.angle_beta   90.00
_cell.angle_gamma   90.00
#
_symmetry.space_group_name_H-M   'P 1'
#
loop_
_entity.id
_entity.type
_entity.pdbx_description
1 polymer ?
#
loop_
_entity_poly.entity_id
_entity_poly.type
_entity_poly.pdbx_seq_one_letter_code
_entity_poly.pdbx_strand_id
1 'polypeptide(L)'
;MDTINRNEHQERATSQVLESEKGGSGSTLKIGLLLIISFAIAMPGKASLCSGDDDLNALLDGVAEIAAPGVPSSFFVYGPESFPVIVGAPRNAADTVRAPVIAAGCWQAGRVVALGHKGYFNSSTLEKADTARLMANAFAWVSGGGDLASPRIGVVGNAQLRAWLTRTGHDVVEAALTSESLGAVDVVAVDMGNQSAPELEALSAFVRAGGGLVTAANGWGWASLHPKLDIINDFAGNRLLAPIGIQWLNSSLKRTSPAGYAVAEPPSELTHAVKAFNAVEAHIAGRRKLTQPEVDQTLYTLARTIRALPPNDVLFAPDLQGFFSNYEGTRWPSAKHPVDESDVVARMVATLFVSEHHRTPPQSVRAHPAATDFPGSVPANAPRLTRSLIIDTTVPRWHSTGLYAAPGDLVTVTVPTRVANGGFFVRIGAHSDQIWKRPTWKRMPQISYRFPISASRTRVANAFGGLIYIEVPKKNPGFGRITVEIEGAVAAPLFVLGETDPAVWRAEIRHAPAPWAEIAGRNMIVTTRSSEVRGLDDPTAVAETWDRVLDLAADLAAWPPNARSSPERFVVDRQISAGSMHSGYPLMAHLNHQSNLVDAEHIRSEGNWGFFHEVGHNHQHKDWTFAGTTEVTVNLFTLYIYEFLCGIPMVDGEFPGRRKRSWAALMASYNFDNPTFEHWKEKAFLALIMYAQMQQAFGWDAYRQVFTTYRVLPNDERPKSDDEKRDQWLVRFSRTVGRNLGPFFEAWGIPTSKVARDSIADLPVWMPPNFPP
;
A
#
# COMPACT_ATOMS: atom_id res chain seq x y z
N MET A 1 70.44 15.31 -19.55
CA MET A 1 69.86 15.69 -18.25
C MET A 1 68.70 14.77 -17.87
N ASP A 2 68.90 13.67 -17.15
CA ASP A 2 69.96 12.67 -17.27
C ASP A 2 69.52 11.31 -16.70
N THR A 3 70.07 10.27 -17.31
CA THR A 3 70.31 8.88 -16.86
C THR A 3 70.19 8.55 -15.35
N ILE A 4 69.90 7.30 -14.92
CA ILE A 4 70.56 6.06 -15.40
C ILE A 4 69.83 4.74 -15.00
N ASN A 5 69.82 3.73 -15.90
CA ASN A 5 69.90 2.24 -15.69
C ASN A 5 68.99 1.48 -14.67
N ARG A 6 68.66 0.17 -14.83
CA ARG A 6 69.03 -0.96 -15.74
C ARG A 6 67.84 -1.96 -15.80
N ASN A 7 67.48 -2.58 -16.94
CA ASN A 7 67.89 -3.91 -17.48
C ASN A 7 67.53 -5.12 -16.59
N GLU A 8 67.13 -6.32 -17.07
CA GLU A 8 66.81 -6.92 -18.40
C GLU A 8 65.99 -8.23 -18.12
N HIS A 9 65.35 -9.00 -19.02
CA HIS A 9 65.24 -9.12 -20.50
C HIS A 9 63.75 -8.86 -20.95
N GLN A 10 63.16 -9.11 -22.14
CA GLN A 10 63.32 -10.07 -23.27
C GLN A 10 62.97 -11.55 -22.93
N GLU A 11 62.41 -12.40 -23.82
CA GLU A 11 62.16 -12.34 -25.29
C GLU A 11 60.64 -12.46 -25.66
N ARG A 12 60.10 -11.64 -26.60
CA ARG A 12 59.72 -11.95 -28.02
C ARG A 12 58.70 -13.10 -28.22
N ALA A 13 57.48 -12.85 -28.70
CA ALA A 13 57.03 -12.50 -30.08
C ALA A 13 57.02 -13.72 -31.04
N THR A 14 56.09 -13.89 -32.01
CA THR A 14 55.40 -12.89 -32.88
C THR A 14 54.07 -13.45 -33.49
N SER A 15 53.24 -12.57 -34.09
CA SER A 15 52.44 -12.67 -35.36
C SER A 15 52.06 -14.03 -36.02
N GLN A 16 51.00 -14.19 -36.85
CA GLN A 16 50.03 -13.24 -37.45
C GLN A 16 48.75 -13.96 -37.99
N VAL A 17 47.60 -13.25 -37.93
CA VAL A 17 46.47 -13.05 -38.90
C VAL A 17 46.17 -14.07 -40.05
N LEU A 18 44.87 -14.12 -40.46
CA LEU A 18 44.18 -14.74 -41.63
C LEU A 18 43.29 -15.95 -41.25
N GLU A 19 41.96 -15.94 -41.51
CA GLU A 19 41.21 -16.32 -42.74
C GLU A 19 41.29 -17.84 -43.09
N SER A 20 40.25 -18.57 -43.53
CA SER A 20 38.80 -18.30 -43.68
C SER A 20 38.00 -19.60 -43.95
N GLU A 21 36.66 -19.53 -43.97
CA GLU A 21 35.69 -20.45 -44.63
C GLU A 21 35.50 -21.93 -44.19
N LYS A 22 34.21 -22.25 -43.93
CA LYS A 22 33.40 -23.42 -44.36
C LYS A 22 34.06 -24.78 -44.62
N GLY A 23 33.54 -25.82 -43.95
CA GLY A 23 33.62 -27.21 -44.40
C GLY A 23 32.78 -28.17 -43.56
N GLY A 24 31.71 -28.75 -44.13
CA GLY A 24 30.79 -29.65 -43.42
C GLY A 24 30.85 -31.10 -43.92
N SER A 25 31.23 -32.04 -43.04
CA SER A 25 31.10 -33.49 -43.18
C SER A 25 31.44 -34.12 -41.81
N GLY A 26 30.90 -35.24 -41.33
CA GLY A 26 30.00 -36.20 -41.99
C GLY A 26 30.48 -37.63 -41.72
N SER A 27 30.09 -38.17 -40.56
CA SER A 27 30.25 -39.58 -40.13
C SER A 27 31.66 -40.21 -40.14
N THR A 28 32.12 -40.71 -38.99
CA THR A 28 32.36 -42.16 -38.83
C THR A 28 32.46 -42.57 -37.36
N LEU A 29 32.05 -43.80 -37.08
CA LEU A 29 32.08 -44.41 -35.76
C LEU A 29 33.50 -44.87 -35.41
N LYS A 30 33.98 -44.60 -34.18
CA LYS A 30 35.07 -45.37 -33.57
C LYS A 30 34.70 -45.73 -32.12
N ILE A 31 34.59 -47.02 -31.88
CA ILE A 31 34.34 -47.59 -30.55
C ILE A 31 35.65 -47.54 -29.76
N GLY A 32 35.65 -46.80 -28.65
CA GLY A 32 36.74 -46.76 -27.68
C GLY A 32 36.32 -47.46 -26.39
N LEU A 33 36.76 -48.71 -26.20
CA LEU A 33 36.47 -49.48 -25.00
C LEU A 33 37.27 -48.92 -23.81
N LEU A 34 36.59 -48.44 -22.78
CA LEU A 34 37.22 -48.07 -21.50
C LEU A 34 36.73 -48.99 -20.38
N LEU A 35 37.64 -49.43 -19.52
CA LEU A 35 37.34 -50.42 -18.47
C LEU A 35 36.46 -49.83 -17.37
N ILE A 36 35.45 -50.61 -16.97
CA ILE A 36 34.70 -50.36 -15.74
C ILE A 36 35.59 -50.78 -14.56
N ILE A 37 36.01 -49.82 -13.74
CA ILE A 37 36.56 -50.07 -12.40
C ILE A 37 35.50 -49.65 -11.38
N SER A 38 34.74 -50.64 -10.89
CA SER A 38 33.63 -50.42 -9.96
C SER A 38 34.12 -50.09 -8.55
N PHE A 39 34.41 -48.82 -8.28
CA PHE A 39 34.46 -48.33 -6.91
C PHE A 39 33.02 -48.11 -6.41
N ALA A 40 32.50 -49.10 -5.68
CA ALA A 40 31.20 -49.04 -5.02
C ALA A 40 31.26 -48.12 -3.79
N ILE A 41 31.40 -46.81 -4.01
CA ILE A 41 31.05 -45.81 -3.01
C ILE A 41 29.54 -45.91 -2.81
N ALA A 42 29.11 -46.29 -1.61
CA ALA A 42 27.70 -46.29 -1.26
C ALA A 42 27.16 -44.86 -1.37
N MET A 43 26.29 -44.60 -2.34
CA MET A 43 25.54 -43.35 -2.37
C MET A 43 24.68 -43.27 -1.11
N PRO A 44 24.58 -42.11 -0.45
CA PRO A 44 23.51 -41.85 0.50
C PRO A 44 22.16 -42.18 -0.13
N GLY A 45 21.21 -42.67 0.67
CA GLY A 45 19.86 -43.00 0.20
C GLY A 45 19.22 -41.82 -0.54
N LYS A 46 18.34 -42.11 -1.50
CA LYS A 46 17.58 -41.08 -2.21
C LYS A 46 16.92 -40.15 -1.20
N ALA A 47 17.26 -38.86 -1.23
CA ALA A 47 16.49 -37.87 -0.50
C ALA A 47 15.04 -37.91 -0.99
N SER A 48 14.08 -37.90 -0.06
CA SER A 48 12.66 -37.76 -0.37
C SER A 48 12.40 -36.32 -0.80
N LEU A 49 12.59 -36.05 -2.10
CA LEU A 49 12.13 -34.82 -2.73
C LEU A 49 10.62 -34.72 -2.53
N CYS A 50 10.13 -33.58 -2.05
CA CYS A 50 8.69 -33.34 -1.90
C CYS A 50 8.00 -33.35 -3.27
N SER A 51 7.22 -34.39 -3.55
CA SER A 51 6.38 -34.53 -4.74
C SER A 51 5.00 -33.95 -4.44
N GLY A 52 4.88 -32.64 -4.66
CA GLY A 52 3.89 -31.77 -4.03
C GLY A 52 2.41 -32.16 -4.13
N ASP A 53 1.99 -33.02 -5.05
CA ASP A 53 0.58 -33.46 -5.14
C ASP A 53 0.27 -34.55 -4.09
N ASP A 54 1.13 -35.57 -3.96
CA ASP A 54 0.96 -36.64 -2.94
C ASP A 54 1.22 -36.11 -1.52
N ASP A 55 2.22 -35.24 -1.35
CA ASP A 55 2.50 -34.59 -0.06
C ASP A 55 1.37 -33.64 0.37
N LEU A 56 0.73 -32.94 -0.58
CA LEU A 56 -0.46 -32.13 -0.32
C LEU A 56 -1.66 -33.00 0.06
N ASN A 57 -1.90 -34.10 -0.64
CA ASN A 57 -2.96 -35.04 -0.31
C ASN A 57 -2.79 -35.62 1.11
N ALA A 58 -1.56 -35.97 1.49
CA ALA A 58 -1.24 -36.45 2.84
C ALA A 58 -1.51 -35.39 3.93
N LEU A 59 -1.22 -34.11 3.66
CA LEU A 59 -1.52 -33.01 4.57
C LEU A 59 -3.03 -32.73 4.69
N LEU A 60 -3.79 -32.91 3.61
CA LEU A 60 -5.22 -32.57 3.54
C LEU A 60 -6.19 -33.74 3.83
N ASP A 61 -5.70 -34.94 4.15
CA ASP A 61 -6.56 -36.11 4.41
C ASP A 61 -7.60 -35.85 5.50
N GLY A 62 -8.88 -35.92 5.13
CA GLY A 62 -10.02 -35.64 6.03
C GLY A 62 -10.18 -34.18 6.44
N VAL A 63 -9.60 -33.22 5.71
CA VAL A 63 -9.70 -31.77 5.99
C VAL A 63 -10.58 -31.08 4.95
N ALA A 64 -11.78 -30.63 5.33
CA ALA A 64 -12.71 -29.89 4.47
C ALA A 64 -12.82 -28.40 4.82
N GLU A 65 -12.74 -28.04 6.11
CA GLU A 65 -12.61 -26.65 6.57
C GLU A 65 -11.68 -26.56 7.79
N ILE A 66 -10.82 -25.53 7.84
CA ILE A 66 -10.05 -25.19 9.04
C ILE A 66 -10.49 -23.85 9.64
N ALA A 67 -10.31 -23.70 10.95
CA ALA A 67 -10.60 -22.45 11.65
C ALA A 67 -9.62 -21.33 11.27
N ALA A 68 -10.09 -20.08 11.36
CA ALA A 68 -9.24 -18.89 11.22
C ALA A 68 -8.96 -18.25 12.59
N PRO A 69 -7.79 -18.50 13.21
CA PRO A 69 -7.41 -17.90 14.48
C PRO A 69 -7.16 -16.40 14.32
N GLY A 70 -8.19 -15.58 14.56
CA GLY A 70 -8.12 -14.14 14.36
C GLY A 70 -7.96 -13.79 12.88
N VAL A 71 -6.80 -13.25 12.50
CA VAL A 71 -6.48 -12.80 11.14
C VAL A 71 -5.08 -13.27 10.76
N PRO A 72 -4.94 -14.41 10.05
CA PRO A 72 -3.66 -14.88 9.55
C PRO A 72 -2.96 -13.94 8.57
N SER A 73 -1.63 -14.02 8.60
CA SER A 73 -0.73 -13.57 7.55
C SER A 73 -0.76 -14.54 6.37
N SER A 74 -0.61 -14.00 5.16
CA SER A 74 -0.36 -14.78 3.95
C SER A 74 1.13 -15.09 3.77
N PHE A 75 1.45 -16.12 2.99
CA PHE A 75 2.78 -16.34 2.44
C PHE A 75 2.94 -15.82 1.00
N PHE A 76 4.17 -15.84 0.51
CA PHE A 76 4.49 -16.27 -0.85
C PHE A 76 5.36 -17.54 -0.78
N VAL A 77 5.23 -18.40 -1.80
CA VAL A 77 5.88 -19.72 -1.86
C VAL A 77 6.49 -19.85 -3.25
N TYR A 78 7.78 -20.17 -3.33
CA TYR A 78 8.54 -20.13 -4.58
C TYR A 78 9.72 -21.11 -4.68
N GLY A 79 10.10 -21.81 -3.61
CA GLY A 79 11.19 -22.79 -3.66
C GLY A 79 10.76 -24.07 -4.39
N PRO A 80 11.67 -24.76 -5.09
CA PRO A 80 11.33 -25.89 -5.97
C PRO A 80 10.66 -27.07 -5.25
N GLU A 81 11.02 -27.30 -3.98
CA GLU A 81 10.47 -28.35 -3.11
C GLU A 81 9.46 -27.80 -2.10
N SER A 82 8.85 -26.64 -2.38
CA SER A 82 7.86 -25.98 -1.52
C SER A 82 6.52 -25.78 -2.22
N PHE A 83 5.42 -25.84 -1.47
CA PHE A 83 4.07 -25.74 -2.02
C PHE A 83 3.06 -25.10 -1.05
N PRO A 84 2.07 -24.33 -1.56
CA PRO A 84 0.90 -23.92 -0.80
C PRO A 84 0.06 -25.12 -0.34
N VAL A 85 -0.40 -25.11 0.91
CA VAL A 85 -1.23 -26.19 1.49
C VAL A 85 -2.70 -25.79 1.59
N ILE A 86 -2.97 -24.62 2.19
CA ILE A 86 -4.32 -24.04 2.30
C ILE A 86 -4.25 -22.55 1.94
N VAL A 87 -5.29 -22.05 1.28
CA VAL A 87 -5.37 -20.69 0.74
C VAL A 87 -6.55 -19.88 1.28
N GLY A 88 -6.40 -18.56 1.30
CA GLY A 88 -7.42 -17.59 1.67
C GLY A 88 -7.62 -16.54 0.59
N ALA A 89 -8.74 -15.82 0.63
CA ALA A 89 -9.04 -14.76 -0.31
C ALA A 89 -8.34 -13.45 0.11
N PRO A 90 -7.69 -12.71 -0.80
CA PRO A 90 -7.04 -11.44 -0.46
C PRO A 90 -8.07 -10.32 -0.24
N ARG A 91 -7.71 -9.30 0.55
CA ARG A 91 -8.59 -8.14 0.80
C ARG A 91 -8.73 -7.19 -0.40
N ASN A 92 -7.83 -7.24 -1.38
CA ASN A 92 -7.69 -6.25 -2.45
C ASN A 92 -7.35 -6.89 -3.82
N ALA A 93 -8.09 -7.92 -4.23
CA ALA A 93 -8.09 -8.47 -5.59
C ALA A 93 -9.48 -9.06 -5.90
N ALA A 94 -9.69 -9.60 -7.10
CA ALA A 94 -10.92 -10.29 -7.46
C ALA A 94 -11.19 -11.50 -6.53
N ASP A 95 -12.46 -11.82 -6.25
CA ASP A 95 -12.83 -12.87 -5.29
C ASP A 95 -12.54 -14.31 -5.79
N THR A 96 -12.08 -14.47 -7.03
CA THR A 96 -11.45 -15.70 -7.57
C THR A 96 -10.02 -15.90 -7.06
N VAL A 97 -9.28 -14.82 -6.79
CA VAL A 97 -7.85 -14.87 -6.45
C VAL A 97 -7.63 -15.47 -5.05
N ARG A 98 -6.56 -16.24 -4.91
CA ARG A 98 -6.16 -16.94 -3.69
C ARG A 98 -4.71 -16.62 -3.33
N ALA A 99 -4.39 -16.79 -2.04
CA ALA A 99 -3.05 -16.63 -1.49
C ALA A 99 -2.83 -17.64 -0.35
N PRO A 100 -1.62 -18.19 -0.16
CA PRO A 100 -1.40 -19.23 0.85
C PRO A 100 -1.56 -18.68 2.27
N VAL A 101 -2.33 -19.38 3.11
CA VAL A 101 -2.47 -19.24 4.56
C VAL A 101 -1.53 -20.20 5.29
N ILE A 102 -1.21 -21.32 4.64
CA ILE A 102 -0.32 -22.38 5.11
C ILE A 102 0.52 -22.83 3.91
N ALA A 103 1.80 -23.08 4.15
CA ALA A 103 2.76 -23.57 3.17
C ALA A 103 3.57 -24.73 3.77
N ALA A 104 4.07 -25.63 2.91
CA ALA A 104 4.94 -26.73 3.32
C ALA A 104 6.09 -26.90 2.32
N GLY A 105 7.10 -27.68 2.70
CA GLY A 105 8.19 -28.05 1.80
C GLY A 105 9.28 -28.89 2.47
N CYS A 106 10.16 -29.45 1.64
CA CYS A 106 11.32 -30.22 2.07
C CYS A 106 12.54 -29.29 2.27
N TRP A 107 13.44 -29.65 3.19
CA TRP A 107 14.76 -29.02 3.33
C TRP A 107 15.83 -30.08 3.50
N GLN A 108 16.44 -30.49 2.39
CA GLN A 108 17.37 -31.61 2.31
C GLN A 108 16.73 -32.94 2.75
N ALA A 109 16.94 -33.39 3.99
CA ALA A 109 16.33 -34.62 4.51
C ALA A 109 15.06 -34.37 5.33
N GLY A 110 14.87 -33.18 5.90
CA GLY A 110 13.72 -32.86 6.77
C GLY A 110 12.59 -32.14 6.04
N ARG A 111 11.52 -31.87 6.78
CA ARG A 111 10.24 -31.38 6.26
C ARG A 111 9.68 -30.26 7.13
N VAL A 112 9.07 -29.26 6.51
CA VAL A 112 8.58 -28.04 7.16
C VAL A 112 7.11 -27.80 6.83
N VAL A 113 6.30 -27.48 7.84
CA VAL A 113 4.96 -26.89 7.69
C VAL A 113 4.94 -25.52 8.38
N ALA A 114 4.59 -24.47 7.63
CA ALA A 114 4.56 -23.09 8.07
C ALA A 114 3.14 -22.51 8.07
N LEU A 115 2.71 -22.01 9.23
CA LEU A 115 1.34 -21.57 9.52
C LEU A 115 1.25 -20.04 9.62
N GLY A 116 0.28 -19.44 8.95
CA GLY A 116 0.09 -17.98 8.86
C GLY A 116 -0.33 -17.28 10.17
N HIS A 117 -0.51 -18.00 11.28
CA HIS A 117 -0.83 -17.41 12.58
C HIS A 117 -0.52 -18.33 13.76
N LYS A 118 0.19 -17.84 14.79
CA LYS A 118 0.49 -18.62 16.01
C LYS A 118 -0.71 -19.21 16.74
N GLY A 119 -1.89 -18.59 16.60
CA GLY A 119 -3.12 -19.09 17.19
C GLY A 119 -3.59 -20.47 16.70
N TYR A 120 -2.99 -21.04 15.63
CA TYR A 120 -3.21 -22.44 15.25
C TYR A 120 -2.75 -23.45 16.32
N PHE A 121 -1.83 -23.05 17.20
CA PHE A 121 -1.38 -23.86 18.34
C PHE A 121 -2.28 -23.75 19.59
N ASN A 122 -3.33 -22.92 19.57
CA ASN A 122 -4.23 -22.72 20.71
C ASN A 122 -5.39 -23.73 20.66
N SER A 123 -5.79 -24.27 21.83
CA SER A 123 -6.90 -25.24 21.94
C SER A 123 -8.19 -24.73 21.30
N SER A 124 -8.52 -23.45 21.54
CA SER A 124 -9.69 -22.76 21.00
C SER A 124 -9.72 -22.56 19.47
N THR A 125 -8.68 -23.03 18.76
CA THR A 125 -8.62 -23.12 17.29
C THR A 125 -8.45 -24.57 16.83
N LEU A 126 -7.62 -25.36 17.51
CA LEU A 126 -7.47 -26.81 17.28
C LEU A 126 -8.82 -27.54 17.38
N GLU A 127 -9.62 -27.20 18.40
CA GLU A 127 -10.91 -27.81 18.72
C GLU A 127 -12.08 -27.21 17.89
N LYS A 128 -11.81 -26.74 16.66
CA LYS A 128 -12.80 -26.16 15.72
C LYS A 128 -12.56 -26.57 14.27
N ALA A 129 -13.64 -27.00 13.62
CA ALA A 129 -13.60 -27.59 12.28
C ALA A 129 -12.52 -28.70 12.21
N ASP A 130 -11.94 -28.94 11.04
CA ASP A 130 -10.96 -30.02 10.84
C ASP A 130 -9.53 -29.60 11.23
N THR A 131 -9.38 -28.52 12.02
CA THR A 131 -8.06 -27.97 12.39
C THR A 131 -7.22 -28.98 13.16
N ALA A 132 -7.82 -29.76 14.07
CA ALA A 132 -7.13 -30.86 14.75
C ALA A 132 -6.66 -31.96 13.77
N ARG A 133 -7.43 -32.23 12.70
CA ARG A 133 -7.06 -33.21 11.66
C ARG A 133 -5.88 -32.71 10.85
N LEU A 134 -5.95 -31.48 10.32
CA LEU A 134 -4.83 -30.85 9.63
C LEU A 134 -3.55 -30.87 10.46
N MET A 135 -3.65 -30.51 11.75
CA MET A 135 -2.46 -30.47 12.62
C MET A 135 -1.90 -31.87 12.88
N ALA A 136 -2.73 -32.90 13.07
CA ALA A 136 -2.27 -34.28 13.17
C ALA A 136 -1.57 -34.75 11.87
N ASN A 137 -2.17 -34.45 10.71
CA ASN A 137 -1.58 -34.75 9.40
C ASN A 137 -0.23 -34.02 9.23
N ALA A 138 -0.13 -32.75 9.64
CA ALA A 138 1.09 -31.97 9.58
C ALA A 138 2.21 -32.56 10.44
N PHE A 139 1.91 -32.98 11.68
CA PHE A 139 2.89 -33.63 12.55
C PHE A 139 3.37 -34.99 11.99
N ALA A 140 2.46 -35.82 11.48
CA ALA A 140 2.80 -37.11 10.86
C ALA A 140 3.58 -36.94 9.54
N TRP A 141 3.25 -35.91 8.75
CA TRP A 141 3.92 -35.63 7.48
C TRP A 141 5.36 -35.15 7.68
N VAL A 142 5.62 -34.27 8.67
CA VAL A 142 7.00 -33.83 8.95
C VAL A 142 7.86 -34.90 9.62
N SER A 143 7.27 -35.86 10.34
CA SER A 143 7.98 -37.03 10.88
C SER A 143 8.21 -38.14 9.83
N GLY A 144 8.72 -37.76 8.65
CA GLY A 144 9.00 -38.69 7.56
C GLY A 144 7.76 -39.36 6.96
N GLY A 145 6.60 -38.70 6.92
CA GLY A 145 5.40 -39.23 6.27
C GLY A 145 4.76 -40.46 6.94
N GLY A 146 5.16 -40.80 8.16
CA GLY A 146 4.71 -42.00 8.88
C GLY A 146 5.75 -43.11 9.03
N ASP A 147 6.94 -42.97 8.44
CA ASP A 147 8.07 -43.90 8.63
C ASP A 147 8.49 -44.00 10.12
N LEU A 148 8.30 -42.93 10.89
CA LEU A 148 8.43 -42.92 12.34
C LEU A 148 7.07 -43.24 13.01
N ALA A 149 6.94 -44.45 13.55
CA ALA A 149 5.69 -44.91 14.18
C ALA A 149 5.30 -44.18 15.48
N SER A 150 6.24 -43.50 16.14
CA SER A 150 6.02 -42.73 17.37
C SER A 150 7.07 -41.60 17.49
N PRO A 151 6.94 -40.52 16.71
CA PRO A 151 7.90 -39.43 16.71
C PRO A 151 7.81 -38.63 18.02
N ARG A 152 8.97 -38.25 18.53
CA ARG A 152 9.12 -37.45 19.74
C ARG A 152 9.07 -35.97 19.41
N ILE A 153 8.12 -35.24 20.00
CA ILE A 153 7.82 -33.85 19.62
C ILE A 153 8.33 -32.89 20.70
N GLY A 154 9.34 -32.10 20.36
CA GLY A 154 9.77 -30.96 21.16
C GLY A 154 8.88 -29.74 20.89
N VAL A 155 8.27 -29.17 21.93
CA VAL A 155 7.49 -27.93 21.81
C VAL A 155 8.19 -26.80 22.55
N VAL A 156 8.31 -25.65 21.90
CA VAL A 156 8.98 -24.46 22.44
C VAL A 156 7.95 -23.46 22.95
N GLY A 157 7.82 -23.32 24.28
CA GLY A 157 7.07 -22.26 24.94
C GLY A 157 5.53 -22.33 24.86
N ASN A 158 4.95 -23.29 24.13
CA ASN A 158 3.50 -23.38 23.94
C ASN A 158 2.85 -24.52 24.75
N ALA A 159 2.40 -24.20 25.97
CA ALA A 159 1.76 -25.15 26.87
C ALA A 159 0.41 -25.70 26.37
N GLN A 160 -0.34 -24.96 25.53
CA GLN A 160 -1.61 -25.44 24.98
C GLN A 160 -1.38 -26.52 23.91
N LEU A 161 -0.39 -26.32 23.04
CA LEU A 161 0.00 -27.31 22.03
C LEU A 161 0.51 -28.60 22.67
N ARG A 162 1.37 -28.51 23.69
CA ARG A 162 1.81 -29.69 24.46
C ARG A 162 0.62 -30.46 25.04
N ALA A 163 -0.27 -29.76 25.74
CA ALA A 163 -1.46 -30.37 26.34
C ALA A 163 -2.46 -30.91 25.31
N TRP A 164 -2.42 -30.49 24.05
CA TRP A 164 -3.15 -31.14 22.96
C TRP A 164 -2.42 -32.39 22.46
N LEU A 165 -1.13 -32.29 22.11
CA LEU A 165 -0.34 -33.41 21.61
C LEU A 165 -0.25 -34.59 22.60
N THR A 166 -0.10 -34.33 23.89
CA THR A 166 -0.13 -35.39 24.92
C THR A 166 -1.52 -36.02 25.06
N ARG A 167 -2.60 -35.25 24.85
CA ARG A 167 -3.99 -35.80 24.82
C ARG A 167 -4.24 -36.65 23.57
N THR A 168 -3.57 -36.38 22.46
CA THR A 168 -3.66 -37.19 21.22
C THR A 168 -2.64 -38.34 21.15
N GLY A 169 -1.82 -38.54 22.19
CA GLY A 169 -1.01 -39.74 22.38
C GLY A 169 0.44 -39.68 21.87
N HIS A 170 0.97 -38.50 21.54
CA HIS A 170 2.39 -38.35 21.16
C HIS A 170 3.32 -38.33 22.39
N ASP A 171 4.60 -38.71 22.22
CA ASP A 171 5.65 -38.32 23.17
C ASP A 171 5.98 -36.84 22.96
N VAL A 172 5.97 -36.06 24.05
CA VAL A 172 6.03 -34.60 24.00
C VAL A 172 6.91 -34.07 25.12
N VAL A 173 7.87 -33.21 24.77
CA VAL A 173 8.75 -32.53 25.72
C VAL A 173 8.69 -31.01 25.54
N GLU A 174 9.09 -30.27 26.58
CA GLU A 174 9.56 -28.90 26.36
C GLU A 174 10.92 -28.97 25.65
N ALA A 175 11.12 -28.18 24.61
CA ALA A 175 12.39 -28.09 23.90
C ALA A 175 12.99 -26.68 23.95
N ALA A 176 14.31 -26.61 24.00
CA ALA A 176 15.09 -25.41 23.72
C ALA A 176 15.61 -25.44 22.29
N LEU A 177 15.88 -24.27 21.71
CA LEU A 177 16.45 -24.14 20.36
C LEU A 177 17.98 -24.28 20.38
N THR A 178 18.47 -25.39 20.93
CA THR A 178 19.90 -25.73 21.02
C THR A 178 20.15 -27.09 20.37
N SER A 179 21.34 -27.31 19.81
CA SER A 179 21.67 -28.57 19.13
C SER A 179 21.54 -29.81 20.03
N GLU A 180 21.76 -29.66 21.34
CA GLU A 180 21.55 -30.71 22.34
C GLU A 180 20.06 -31.05 22.53
N SER A 181 19.20 -30.04 22.70
CA SER A 181 17.76 -30.25 22.91
C SER A 181 17.05 -30.66 21.63
N LEU A 182 17.52 -30.22 20.46
CA LEU A 182 16.98 -30.63 19.15
C LEU A 182 17.46 -32.03 18.76
N GLY A 183 18.68 -32.43 19.14
CA GLY A 183 19.18 -33.80 18.95
C GLY A 183 18.49 -34.88 19.80
N ALA A 184 17.51 -34.51 20.63
CA ALA A 184 16.76 -35.40 21.51
C ALA A 184 15.27 -35.57 21.12
N VAL A 185 14.87 -35.06 19.95
CA VAL A 185 13.49 -35.07 19.41
C VAL A 185 13.53 -35.32 17.89
N ASP A 186 12.43 -35.85 17.32
CA ASP A 186 12.30 -36.07 15.87
C ASP A 186 11.61 -34.89 15.16
N VAL A 187 10.74 -34.18 15.89
CA VAL A 187 9.99 -33.03 15.39
C VAL A 187 10.06 -31.89 16.40
N VAL A 188 10.16 -30.65 15.93
CA VAL A 188 10.07 -29.43 16.76
C VAL A 188 8.88 -28.56 16.35
N ALA A 189 8.16 -28.03 17.34
CA ALA A 189 7.06 -27.09 17.17
C ALA A 189 7.37 -25.73 17.84
N VAL A 190 7.35 -24.64 17.06
CA VAL A 190 7.83 -23.32 17.52
C VAL A 190 7.06 -22.13 16.90
N ASP A 191 6.67 -21.20 17.78
CA ASP A 191 6.14 -19.88 17.41
C ASP A 191 7.30 -18.94 17.01
N MET A 192 7.36 -18.54 15.73
CA MET A 192 8.47 -17.74 15.21
C MET A 192 8.20 -16.23 15.29
N GLY A 193 9.25 -15.46 15.61
CA GLY A 193 9.23 -13.99 15.51
C GLY A 193 10.36 -13.24 16.20
N ASN A 194 11.09 -13.85 17.13
CA ASN A 194 12.16 -13.18 17.91
C ASN A 194 13.37 -14.05 18.24
N GLN A 195 13.50 -15.21 17.59
CA GLN A 195 14.61 -16.14 17.73
C GLN A 195 15.94 -15.49 17.32
N SER A 196 16.97 -15.73 18.13
CA SER A 196 18.34 -15.25 17.90
C SER A 196 19.05 -16.07 16.82
N ALA A 197 20.15 -15.54 16.27
CA ALA A 197 20.87 -16.21 15.19
C ALA A 197 21.33 -17.65 15.54
N PRO A 198 21.89 -17.95 16.73
CA PRO A 198 22.24 -19.34 17.10
C PRO A 198 21.06 -20.30 17.11
N GLU A 199 19.87 -19.83 17.52
CA GLU A 199 18.65 -20.65 17.53
C GLU A 199 18.15 -20.95 16.11
N LEU A 200 18.31 -20.00 15.18
CA LEU A 200 18.00 -20.20 13.75
C LEU A 200 18.98 -21.19 13.09
N GLU A 201 20.27 -21.10 13.40
CA GLU A 201 21.27 -22.06 12.91
C GLU A 201 21.03 -23.47 13.47
N ALA A 202 20.69 -23.59 14.77
CA ALA A 202 20.35 -24.86 15.38
C ALA A 202 19.09 -25.50 14.74
N LEU A 203 18.05 -24.70 14.49
CA LEU A 203 16.85 -25.14 13.74
C LEU A 203 17.17 -25.55 12.30
N SER A 204 17.97 -24.75 11.58
CA SER A 204 18.36 -25.07 10.20
C SER A 204 19.14 -26.38 10.13
N ALA A 205 20.14 -26.56 11.00
CA ALA A 205 20.93 -27.79 11.08
C ALA A 205 20.06 -29.02 11.42
N PHE A 206 19.13 -28.88 12.37
CA PHE A 206 18.20 -29.94 12.78
C PHE A 206 17.30 -30.40 11.61
N VAL A 207 16.60 -29.47 10.95
CA VAL A 207 15.71 -29.83 9.83
C VAL A 207 16.53 -30.42 8.68
N ARG A 208 17.66 -29.81 8.33
CA ARG A 208 18.50 -30.29 7.21
C ARG A 208 19.07 -31.71 7.43
N ALA A 209 19.23 -32.11 8.69
CA ALA A 209 19.65 -33.46 9.08
C ALA A 209 18.53 -34.52 9.04
N GLY A 210 17.26 -34.12 8.86
CA GLY A 210 16.10 -35.02 8.83
C GLY A 210 14.95 -34.61 9.76
N GLY A 211 15.16 -33.64 10.65
CA GLY A 211 14.15 -33.23 11.64
C GLY A 211 12.91 -32.60 11.02
N GLY A 212 11.74 -32.86 11.62
CA GLY A 212 10.48 -32.22 11.24
C GLY A 212 10.28 -30.86 11.92
N LEU A 213 9.75 -29.87 11.21
CA LEU A 213 9.43 -28.54 11.75
C LEU A 213 7.98 -28.15 11.50
N VAL A 214 7.20 -27.97 12.57
CA VAL A 214 5.87 -27.34 12.51
C VAL A 214 5.97 -25.95 13.13
N THR A 215 5.82 -24.90 12.34
CA THR A 215 6.04 -23.52 12.81
C THR A 215 4.89 -22.60 12.48
N ALA A 216 4.62 -21.65 13.38
CA ALA A 216 3.55 -20.68 13.22
C ALA A 216 4.02 -19.26 13.56
N ALA A 217 3.52 -18.26 12.84
CA ALA A 217 3.80 -16.86 13.16
C ALA A 217 2.75 -15.90 12.60
N ASN A 218 2.68 -14.69 13.14
CA ASN A 218 1.85 -13.61 12.59
C ASN A 218 2.74 -12.48 12.04
N GLY A 219 3.19 -12.62 10.79
CA GLY A 219 4.08 -11.68 10.10
C GLY A 219 3.55 -10.24 10.00
N TRP A 220 2.29 -10.01 9.63
CA TRP A 220 1.74 -8.64 9.57
C TRP A 220 1.64 -8.03 10.97
N GLY A 221 1.32 -8.84 11.99
CA GLY A 221 1.32 -8.42 13.39
C GLY A 221 2.73 -8.04 13.87
N TRP A 222 3.73 -8.85 13.51
CA TRP A 222 5.14 -8.58 13.81
C TRP A 222 5.63 -7.29 13.15
N ALA A 223 5.34 -7.08 11.86
CA ALA A 223 5.74 -5.88 11.14
C ALA A 223 5.07 -4.61 11.68
N SER A 224 3.84 -4.73 12.18
CA SER A 224 3.11 -3.65 12.86
C SER A 224 3.74 -3.25 14.20
N LEU A 225 4.37 -4.20 14.90
CA LEU A 225 5.11 -3.96 16.15
C LEU A 225 6.55 -3.48 15.92
N HIS A 226 7.14 -3.78 14.76
CA HIS A 226 8.52 -3.42 14.41
C HIS A 226 8.61 -2.48 13.18
N PRO A 227 7.99 -1.28 13.18
CA PRO A 227 7.89 -0.39 12.02
C PRO A 227 9.22 0.29 11.59
N LYS A 228 10.36 -0.20 12.09
CA LYS A 228 11.72 0.17 11.69
C LYS A 228 12.50 -0.99 11.07
N LEU A 229 11.98 -2.21 11.15
CA LEU A 229 12.58 -3.43 10.63
C LEU A 229 11.83 -3.87 9.37
N ASP A 230 12.50 -4.63 8.51
CA ASP A 230 11.91 -5.23 7.33
C ASP A 230 11.51 -6.69 7.58
N ILE A 231 10.29 -7.06 7.18
CA ILE A 231 9.80 -8.43 7.33
C ILE A 231 10.56 -9.43 6.44
N ILE A 232 11.16 -9.00 5.33
CA ILE A 232 11.91 -9.91 4.45
C ILE A 232 13.24 -10.27 5.11
N ASN A 233 13.99 -9.27 5.59
CA ASN A 233 15.36 -9.44 6.05
C ASN A 233 15.53 -9.67 7.57
N ASP A 234 14.72 -9.03 8.43
CA ASP A 234 14.91 -9.07 9.89
C ASP A 234 14.07 -10.14 10.60
N PHE A 235 12.93 -10.52 10.03
CA PHE A 235 11.97 -11.43 10.67
C PHE A 235 12.50 -12.86 10.77
N ALA A 236 12.57 -13.39 12.00
CA ALA A 236 13.12 -14.71 12.30
C ALA A 236 12.57 -15.85 11.43
N GLY A 237 11.25 -15.85 11.13
CA GLY A 237 10.62 -16.86 10.29
C GLY A 237 11.10 -16.82 8.83
N ASN A 238 11.25 -15.63 8.25
CA ASN A 238 11.73 -15.48 6.87
C ASN A 238 13.24 -15.73 6.78
N ARG A 239 14.01 -15.29 7.78
CA ARG A 239 15.44 -15.63 7.90
C ARG A 239 15.71 -17.14 7.97
N LEU A 240 14.79 -17.92 8.55
CA LEU A 240 14.88 -19.38 8.59
C LEU A 240 14.45 -20.05 7.27
N LEU A 241 13.33 -19.61 6.67
CA LEU A 241 12.67 -20.36 5.58
C LEU A 241 12.84 -19.79 4.17
N ALA A 242 13.45 -18.60 4.01
CA ALA A 242 13.86 -18.10 2.70
C ALA A 242 14.76 -19.06 1.89
N PRO A 243 15.69 -19.84 2.49
CA PRO A 243 16.50 -20.84 1.75
C PRO A 243 15.70 -21.98 1.10
N ILE A 244 14.43 -22.19 1.48
CA ILE A 244 13.49 -23.12 0.84
C ILE A 244 12.30 -22.40 0.18
N GLY A 245 12.39 -21.07 0.02
CA GLY A 245 11.40 -20.25 -0.67
C GLY A 245 10.01 -20.20 -0.03
N ILE A 246 9.92 -20.31 1.31
CA ILE A 246 8.67 -20.10 2.07
C ILE A 246 8.83 -18.84 2.93
N GLN A 247 7.98 -17.81 2.74
CA GLN A 247 8.09 -16.56 3.50
C GLN A 247 6.74 -15.91 3.83
N TRP A 248 6.57 -15.50 5.09
CA TRP A 248 5.44 -14.71 5.57
C TRP A 248 5.49 -13.28 5.03
N LEU A 249 4.32 -12.73 4.69
CA LEU A 249 4.17 -11.36 4.21
C LEU A 249 3.43 -10.46 5.20
N ASN A 250 3.73 -9.16 5.13
CA ASN A 250 2.98 -8.10 5.80
C ASN A 250 1.62 -7.83 5.09
N SER A 251 0.78 -8.87 5.00
CA SER A 251 -0.58 -8.76 4.47
C SER A 251 -1.51 -9.83 5.05
N SER A 252 -2.74 -9.44 5.35
CA SER A 252 -3.78 -10.33 5.86
C SER A 252 -4.74 -10.83 4.79
N LEU A 253 -5.36 -11.98 5.06
CA LEU A 253 -6.39 -12.59 4.20
C LEU A 253 -7.79 -12.49 4.81
N LYS A 254 -8.81 -12.47 3.94
CA LYS A 254 -10.20 -12.77 4.27
C LYS A 254 -10.32 -14.29 4.51
N ARG A 255 -11.30 -14.69 5.31
CA ARG A 255 -11.82 -16.07 5.35
C ARG A 255 -12.40 -16.46 3.99
N THR A 256 -12.41 -17.75 3.65
CA THR A 256 -13.16 -18.30 2.50
C THR A 256 -14.44 -19.03 2.92
N SER A 257 -14.66 -19.19 4.24
CA SER A 257 -15.81 -19.89 4.83
C SER A 257 -16.11 -19.37 6.25
N PRO A 258 -17.24 -19.76 6.89
CA PRO A 258 -17.66 -19.18 8.17
C PRO A 258 -16.67 -19.41 9.33
N ALA A 259 -16.13 -20.62 9.51
CA ALA A 259 -15.19 -20.91 10.59
C ALA A 259 -13.77 -20.44 10.25
N GLY A 260 -13.35 -20.55 8.98
CA GLY A 260 -12.08 -19.99 8.51
C GLY A 260 -11.79 -20.13 7.02
N TYR A 261 -11.26 -21.30 6.64
CA TYR A 261 -10.79 -21.55 5.29
C TYR A 261 -11.27 -22.91 4.79
N ALA A 262 -12.07 -22.89 3.73
CA ALA A 262 -12.52 -24.08 3.01
C ALA A 262 -11.38 -24.70 2.21
N VAL A 263 -11.37 -26.02 2.16
CA VAL A 263 -10.42 -26.89 1.46
C VAL A 263 -11.17 -27.77 0.45
N ALA A 264 -12.15 -27.17 -0.25
CA ALA A 264 -13.00 -27.88 -1.21
C ALA A 264 -12.26 -28.29 -2.50
N GLU A 265 -11.16 -27.60 -2.82
CA GLU A 265 -10.28 -27.87 -3.95
C GLU A 265 -8.81 -27.64 -3.51
N PRO A 266 -7.83 -28.37 -4.07
CA PRO A 266 -6.41 -28.09 -3.88
C PRO A 266 -6.03 -26.65 -4.28
N PRO A 267 -5.06 -26.00 -3.61
CA PRO A 267 -4.53 -24.72 -4.07
C PRO A 267 -4.05 -24.75 -5.53
N SER A 268 -4.57 -23.84 -6.35
CA SER A 268 -4.10 -23.68 -7.74
C SER A 268 -2.58 -23.49 -7.78
N GLU A 269 -1.91 -24.18 -8.71
CA GLU A 269 -0.47 -24.06 -8.96
C GLU A 269 0.00 -22.61 -9.14
N LEU A 270 -0.86 -21.72 -9.66
CA LEU A 270 -0.58 -20.29 -9.87
C LEU A 270 -0.48 -19.49 -8.55
N THR A 271 -0.70 -20.12 -7.40
CA THR A 271 -0.38 -19.58 -6.07
C THR A 271 1.08 -19.83 -5.65
N HIS A 272 1.83 -20.66 -6.38
CA HIS A 272 3.28 -20.81 -6.29
C HIS A 272 3.98 -19.94 -7.34
N ALA A 273 5.00 -19.17 -6.96
CA ALA A 273 5.54 -18.12 -7.82
C ALA A 273 6.26 -18.64 -9.07
N VAL A 274 7.09 -19.69 -8.96
CA VAL A 274 7.78 -20.27 -10.12
C VAL A 274 6.79 -20.95 -11.07
N LYS A 275 5.74 -21.60 -10.55
CA LYS A 275 4.69 -22.22 -11.40
C LYS A 275 3.89 -21.13 -12.14
N ALA A 276 3.56 -20.04 -11.45
CA ALA A 276 2.94 -18.86 -12.04
C ALA A 276 3.83 -18.20 -13.12
N PHE A 277 5.13 -18.08 -12.88
CA PHE A 277 6.10 -17.55 -13.84
C PHE A 277 6.20 -18.43 -15.10
N ASN A 278 6.37 -19.74 -14.92
CA ASN A 278 6.42 -20.72 -16.01
C ASN A 278 5.12 -20.70 -16.84
N ALA A 279 3.96 -20.42 -16.20
CA ALA A 279 2.69 -20.24 -16.89
C ALA A 279 2.66 -18.96 -17.74
N VAL A 280 3.33 -17.87 -17.34
CA VAL A 280 3.53 -16.67 -18.18
C VAL A 280 4.47 -16.97 -19.35
N GLU A 281 5.60 -17.64 -19.12
CA GLU A 281 6.52 -17.99 -20.22
C GLU A 281 5.90 -18.96 -21.23
N ALA A 282 5.08 -19.89 -20.76
CA ALA A 282 4.26 -20.73 -21.62
C ALA A 282 3.20 -19.90 -22.37
N HIS A 283 2.67 -18.85 -21.75
CA HIS A 283 1.71 -17.96 -22.38
C HIS A 283 2.32 -17.11 -23.50
N ILE A 284 3.46 -16.45 -23.24
CA ILE A 284 4.18 -15.64 -24.24
C ILE A 284 4.63 -16.51 -25.42
N ALA A 285 5.11 -17.73 -25.14
CA ALA A 285 5.53 -18.69 -26.16
C ALA A 285 4.36 -19.40 -26.89
N GLY A 286 3.10 -19.04 -26.63
CA GLY A 286 1.92 -19.66 -27.25
C GLY A 286 1.67 -21.13 -26.85
N ARG A 287 2.40 -21.66 -25.87
CA ARG A 287 2.29 -23.04 -25.34
C ARG A 287 1.13 -23.21 -24.36
N ARG A 288 0.67 -22.13 -23.73
CA ARG A 288 -0.53 -22.04 -22.87
C ARG A 288 -1.33 -20.80 -23.26
N LYS A 289 -2.64 -20.81 -23.04
CA LYS A 289 -3.45 -19.58 -23.05
C LYS A 289 -4.07 -19.42 -21.66
N LEU A 290 -3.66 -18.38 -20.95
CA LEU A 290 -4.24 -18.05 -19.65
C LEU A 290 -5.65 -17.47 -19.85
N THR A 291 -6.59 -17.91 -19.04
CA THR A 291 -7.89 -17.28 -18.84
C THR A 291 -7.74 -16.05 -17.94
N GLN A 292 -8.74 -15.14 -17.91
CA GLN A 292 -8.65 -13.95 -17.06
C GLN A 292 -8.44 -14.27 -15.56
N PRO A 293 -9.13 -15.24 -14.94
CA PRO A 293 -8.85 -15.61 -13.55
C PRO A 293 -7.42 -16.14 -13.32
N GLU A 294 -6.84 -16.85 -14.30
CA GLU A 294 -5.43 -17.28 -14.23
C GLU A 294 -4.47 -16.09 -14.37
N VAL A 295 -4.78 -15.11 -15.23
CA VAL A 295 -4.02 -13.84 -15.35
C VAL A 295 -4.06 -13.07 -14.04
N ASP A 296 -5.24 -12.90 -13.44
CA ASP A 296 -5.43 -12.19 -12.17
C ASP A 296 -4.65 -12.87 -11.04
N GLN A 297 -4.74 -14.19 -10.93
CA GLN A 297 -4.00 -14.99 -9.95
C GLN A 297 -2.49 -14.91 -10.17
N THR A 298 -2.03 -15.04 -11.41
CA THR A 298 -0.61 -15.04 -11.79
C THR A 298 0.03 -13.69 -11.49
N LEU A 299 -0.61 -12.59 -11.92
CA LEU A 299 -0.15 -11.24 -11.63
C LEU A 299 -0.18 -10.95 -10.13
N TYR A 300 -1.19 -11.43 -9.39
CA TYR A 300 -1.25 -11.28 -7.94
C TYR A 300 -0.09 -12.01 -7.22
N THR A 301 0.20 -13.26 -7.60
CA THR A 301 1.29 -14.05 -7.01
C THR A 301 2.66 -13.45 -7.34
N LEU A 302 2.92 -13.15 -8.62
CA LEU A 302 4.22 -12.65 -9.09
C LEU A 302 4.50 -11.23 -8.58
N ALA A 303 3.53 -10.31 -8.67
CA ALA A 303 3.73 -8.94 -8.21
C ALA A 303 3.89 -8.84 -6.68
N ARG A 304 3.56 -9.87 -5.90
CA ARG A 304 3.87 -9.94 -4.47
C ARG A 304 5.26 -10.51 -4.24
N THR A 305 5.60 -11.60 -4.93
CA THR A 305 6.92 -12.25 -4.88
C THR A 305 8.03 -11.28 -5.26
N ILE A 306 7.94 -10.60 -6.41
CA ILE A 306 8.95 -9.64 -6.91
C ILE A 306 9.31 -8.58 -5.84
N ARG A 307 8.28 -7.98 -5.23
CA ARG A 307 8.41 -6.93 -4.20
C ARG A 307 8.80 -7.45 -2.81
N ALA A 308 8.81 -8.78 -2.60
CA ALA A 308 9.12 -9.40 -1.32
C ALA A 308 10.35 -10.32 -1.36
N LEU A 309 10.96 -10.53 -2.53
CA LEU A 309 12.10 -11.43 -2.69
C LEU A 309 13.34 -10.89 -1.96
N PRO A 310 14.12 -11.74 -1.26
CA PRO A 310 15.38 -11.32 -0.63
C PRO A 310 16.38 -10.75 -1.65
N PRO A 311 17.17 -9.73 -1.30
CA PRO A 311 18.19 -9.17 -2.21
C PRO A 311 19.31 -10.14 -2.60
N ASN A 312 19.47 -11.22 -1.84
CA ASN A 312 20.45 -12.30 -2.02
C ASN A 312 19.80 -13.63 -2.41
N ASP A 313 18.56 -13.61 -2.94
CA ASP A 313 17.89 -14.82 -3.40
C ASP A 313 18.62 -15.47 -4.59
N VAL A 314 18.68 -16.80 -4.58
CA VAL A 314 19.33 -17.62 -5.62
C VAL A 314 18.39 -18.63 -6.28
N LEU A 315 17.12 -18.68 -5.85
CA LEU A 315 16.15 -19.68 -6.32
C LEU A 315 15.26 -19.18 -7.45
N PHE A 316 14.99 -17.87 -7.49
CA PHE A 316 14.05 -17.28 -8.46
C PHE A 316 14.42 -15.85 -8.91
N ALA A 317 15.29 -15.13 -8.17
CA ALA A 317 15.81 -13.85 -8.63
C ALA A 317 16.53 -13.92 -10.01
N PRO A 318 17.31 -14.98 -10.35
CA PRO A 318 17.95 -15.09 -11.66
C PRO A 318 16.95 -15.15 -12.82
N ASP A 319 15.87 -15.91 -12.68
CA ASP A 319 14.83 -16.05 -13.73
C ASP A 319 14.09 -14.72 -13.95
N LEU A 320 13.77 -14.01 -12.87
CA LEU A 320 13.16 -12.68 -12.91
C LEU A 320 14.09 -11.63 -13.55
N GLN A 321 15.41 -11.71 -13.32
CA GLN A 321 16.41 -10.85 -13.95
C GLN A 321 16.59 -11.17 -15.44
N GLY A 322 16.58 -12.46 -15.82
CA GLY A 322 16.59 -12.90 -17.22
C GLY A 322 15.34 -12.44 -17.96
N PHE A 323 14.16 -12.61 -17.36
CA PHE A 323 12.90 -12.08 -17.89
C PHE A 323 12.95 -10.56 -18.06
N PHE A 324 13.43 -9.83 -17.04
CA PHE A 324 13.56 -8.38 -17.14
C PHE A 324 14.47 -7.97 -18.30
N SER A 325 15.65 -8.59 -18.42
CA SER A 325 16.62 -8.31 -19.49
C SER A 325 16.08 -8.62 -20.89
N ASN A 326 15.21 -9.63 -21.02
CA ASN A 326 14.59 -10.01 -22.29
C ASN A 326 13.42 -9.11 -22.72
N TYR A 327 12.74 -8.44 -21.77
CA TYR A 327 11.52 -7.67 -22.04
C TYR A 327 11.58 -6.20 -21.61
N GLU A 328 12.67 -5.70 -21.05
CA GLU A 328 12.86 -4.27 -20.74
C GLU A 328 12.71 -3.42 -22.01
N GLY A 329 12.07 -2.26 -21.89
CA GLY A 329 11.89 -1.32 -22.99
C GLY A 329 10.81 -1.70 -24.02
N THR A 330 10.26 -2.93 -23.99
CA THR A 330 9.22 -3.38 -24.94
C THR A 330 7.95 -2.52 -24.89
N ARG A 331 7.44 -2.21 -23.69
CA ARG A 331 6.30 -1.31 -23.47
C ARG A 331 6.30 -0.72 -22.06
N TRP A 332 6.30 0.60 -21.95
CA TRP A 332 6.12 1.30 -20.67
C TRP A 332 4.72 1.92 -20.55
N PRO A 333 4.02 1.75 -19.41
CA PRO A 333 2.76 2.42 -19.10
C PRO A 333 2.81 3.94 -19.34
N SER A 334 2.02 4.43 -20.30
CA SER A 334 2.02 5.83 -20.76
C SER A 334 0.62 6.29 -21.16
N ALA A 335 0.42 7.59 -21.42
CA ALA A 335 -0.89 8.09 -21.86
C ALA A 335 -1.25 7.62 -23.28
N LYS A 336 -0.25 7.45 -24.15
CA LYS A 336 -0.42 6.98 -25.53
C LYS A 336 -0.48 5.45 -25.63
N HIS A 337 0.27 4.76 -24.77
CA HIS A 337 0.32 3.31 -24.69
C HIS A 337 -0.03 2.88 -23.25
N PRO A 338 -1.32 2.91 -22.88
CA PRO A 338 -1.78 2.35 -21.62
C PRO A 338 -1.44 0.86 -21.52
N VAL A 339 -1.34 0.34 -20.29
CA VAL A 339 -1.07 -1.08 -20.01
C VAL A 339 -2.22 -1.66 -19.19
N ASP A 340 -2.95 -2.61 -19.78
CA ASP A 340 -4.14 -3.24 -19.20
C ASP A 340 -3.82 -4.53 -18.44
N GLU A 341 -4.81 -5.16 -17.81
CA GLU A 341 -4.63 -6.41 -17.05
C GLU A 341 -4.21 -7.62 -17.89
N SER A 342 -4.56 -7.62 -19.18
CA SER A 342 -4.15 -8.66 -20.14
C SER A 342 -2.70 -8.52 -20.64
N ASP A 343 -2.04 -7.37 -20.45
CA ASP A 343 -0.63 -7.19 -20.82
C ASP A 343 0.29 -7.63 -19.68
N VAL A 344 0.34 -8.95 -19.48
CA VAL A 344 1.11 -9.61 -18.41
C VAL A 344 2.59 -9.24 -18.48
N VAL A 345 3.15 -9.12 -19.69
CA VAL A 345 4.57 -8.77 -19.91
C VAL A 345 4.85 -7.35 -19.41
N ALA A 346 4.14 -6.34 -19.91
CA ALA A 346 4.38 -4.96 -19.49
C ALA A 346 4.06 -4.75 -18.00
N ARG A 347 3.08 -5.47 -17.45
CA ARG A 347 2.80 -5.47 -16.00
C ARG A 347 3.93 -6.06 -15.17
N MET A 348 4.51 -7.20 -15.58
CA MET A 348 5.66 -7.80 -14.90
C MET A 348 6.91 -6.92 -15.01
N VAL A 349 7.27 -6.46 -16.21
CA VAL A 349 8.44 -5.59 -16.44
C VAL A 349 8.33 -4.29 -15.63
N ALA A 350 7.16 -3.64 -15.60
CA ALA A 350 6.96 -2.45 -14.78
C ALA A 350 7.01 -2.73 -13.26
N THR A 351 6.61 -3.93 -12.82
CA THR A 351 6.70 -4.32 -11.41
C THR A 351 8.15 -4.63 -11.00
N LEU A 352 8.89 -5.33 -11.86
CA LEU A 352 10.32 -5.60 -11.71
C LEU A 352 11.11 -4.30 -11.63
N PHE A 353 10.92 -3.37 -12.58
CA PHE A 353 11.61 -2.07 -12.58
C PHE A 353 11.41 -1.30 -11.27
N VAL A 354 10.17 -1.18 -10.76
CA VAL A 354 9.93 -0.46 -9.51
C VAL A 354 10.57 -1.17 -8.31
N SER A 355 10.57 -2.50 -8.29
CA SER A 355 11.19 -3.28 -7.21
C SER A 355 12.71 -3.14 -7.20
N GLU A 356 13.34 -3.19 -8.37
CA GLU A 356 14.79 -2.98 -8.48
C GLU A 356 15.19 -1.52 -8.26
N HIS A 357 14.37 -0.55 -8.67
CA HIS A 357 14.64 0.86 -8.37
C HIS A 357 14.69 1.12 -6.85
N HIS A 358 13.86 0.43 -6.04
CA HIS A 358 13.94 0.49 -4.59
C HIS A 358 15.24 -0.09 -4.00
N ARG A 359 15.85 -1.08 -4.66
CA ARG A 359 17.11 -1.74 -4.25
C ARG A 359 18.35 -1.04 -4.83
N THR A 360 18.21 -0.28 -5.92
CA THR A 360 19.30 0.35 -6.67
C THR A 360 20.01 1.45 -5.86
N PRO A 361 21.34 1.38 -5.66
CA PRO A 361 22.11 2.47 -5.03
C PRO A 361 21.92 3.80 -5.77
N PRO A 362 21.76 4.95 -5.09
CA PRO A 362 21.45 6.24 -5.72
C PRO A 362 22.37 6.65 -6.88
N GLN A 363 23.65 6.25 -6.85
CA GLN A 363 24.65 6.56 -7.87
C GLN A 363 24.50 5.68 -9.14
N SER A 364 23.80 4.56 -9.04
CA SER A 364 23.50 3.61 -10.12
C SER A 364 22.14 3.85 -10.77
N VAL A 365 21.26 4.65 -10.16
CA VAL A 365 19.96 5.04 -10.74
C VAL A 365 20.17 5.79 -12.06
N ARG A 366 19.29 5.57 -13.04
CA ARG A 366 19.28 6.23 -14.35
C ARG A 366 17.90 6.77 -14.67
N ALA A 367 17.80 7.66 -15.66
CA ALA A 367 16.53 8.20 -16.13
C ALA A 367 15.67 7.08 -16.75
N HIS A 368 14.47 6.84 -16.22
CA HIS A 368 13.55 5.88 -16.82
C HIS A 368 12.86 6.51 -18.04
N PRO A 369 12.73 5.84 -19.20
CA PRO A 369 12.20 6.44 -20.43
C PRO A 369 10.82 7.11 -20.27
N ALA A 370 9.91 6.51 -19.49
CA ALA A 370 8.59 7.09 -19.25
C ALA A 370 8.60 8.42 -18.47
N ALA A 371 9.71 8.79 -17.81
CA ALA A 371 9.81 10.05 -17.07
C ALA A 371 9.59 11.29 -17.96
N THR A 372 9.98 11.20 -19.24
CA THR A 372 9.75 12.23 -20.27
C THR A 372 8.26 12.47 -20.53
N ASP A 373 7.45 11.41 -20.45
CA ASP A 373 6.00 11.47 -20.65
C ASP A 373 5.26 11.86 -19.35
N PHE A 374 5.66 11.27 -18.21
CA PHE A 374 5.19 11.66 -16.88
C PHE A 374 6.22 11.27 -15.78
N PRO A 375 6.63 12.17 -14.88
CA PRO A 375 6.08 13.52 -14.64
C PRO A 375 6.36 14.57 -15.73
N GLY A 376 7.43 14.39 -16.52
CA GLY A 376 7.87 15.30 -17.58
C GLY A 376 9.39 15.49 -17.58
N SER A 377 9.96 15.82 -18.74
CA SER A 377 11.40 16.12 -18.87
C SER A 377 11.82 17.42 -18.19
N VAL A 378 13.09 17.49 -17.80
CA VAL A 378 13.81 18.74 -17.48
C VAL A 378 14.72 19.08 -18.67
N PRO A 379 14.87 20.35 -19.07
CA PRO A 379 15.82 20.76 -20.11
C PRO A 379 17.25 20.30 -19.80
N ALA A 380 17.96 19.74 -20.79
CA ALA A 380 19.31 19.21 -20.60
C ALA A 380 20.33 20.27 -20.15
N ASN A 381 20.12 21.53 -20.56
CA ASN A 381 20.93 22.69 -20.17
C ASN A 381 20.48 23.37 -18.86
N ALA A 382 19.46 22.86 -18.16
CA ALA A 382 19.03 23.45 -16.90
C ALA A 382 20.16 23.30 -15.84
N PRO A 383 20.59 24.39 -15.17
CA PRO A 383 21.71 24.32 -14.24
C PRO A 383 21.37 23.42 -13.05
N ARG A 384 22.34 22.63 -12.60
CA ARG A 384 22.25 21.89 -11.33
C ARG A 384 22.79 22.80 -10.23
N LEU A 385 21.96 23.06 -9.25
CA LEU A 385 22.15 24.08 -8.21
C LEU A 385 22.50 23.41 -6.88
N THR A 386 23.19 24.18 -6.05
CA THR A 386 23.17 24.00 -4.60
C THR A 386 22.34 25.14 -3.98
N ARG A 387 21.41 24.80 -3.09
CA ARG A 387 20.62 25.78 -2.32
C ARG A 387 20.60 25.38 -0.84
N SER A 388 20.85 26.34 0.04
CA SER A 388 20.52 26.24 1.46
C SER A 388 19.14 26.84 1.72
N LEU A 389 18.33 26.12 2.51
CA LEU A 389 16.96 26.45 2.89
C LEU A 389 16.83 26.40 4.41
N ILE A 390 15.89 27.18 4.98
CA ILE A 390 15.54 27.07 6.41
C ILE A 390 14.23 26.31 6.54
N ILE A 391 14.27 25.16 7.23
CA ILE A 391 13.12 24.30 7.49
C ILE A 391 12.70 24.47 8.94
N ASP A 392 11.44 24.83 9.17
CA ASP A 392 10.88 24.94 10.53
C ASP A 392 10.30 23.59 11.00
N THR A 393 11.04 22.90 11.86
CA THR A 393 10.68 21.54 12.30
C THR A 393 9.53 21.50 13.30
N THR A 394 8.98 22.67 13.68
CA THR A 394 7.72 22.73 14.44
C THR A 394 6.50 22.40 13.55
N VAL A 395 6.62 22.63 12.23
CA VAL A 395 5.59 22.30 11.23
C VAL A 395 5.86 20.89 10.68
N PRO A 396 4.99 19.89 10.94
CA PRO A 396 5.16 18.53 10.42
C PRO A 396 4.78 18.40 8.94
N ARG A 397 4.95 17.18 8.37
CA ARG A 397 4.66 16.82 6.97
C ARG A 397 5.64 17.48 5.99
N TRP A 398 5.24 17.72 4.74
CA TRP A 398 6.18 18.04 3.64
C TRP A 398 6.44 19.54 3.51
N HIS A 399 7.70 19.95 3.66
CA HIS A 399 8.17 21.29 3.34
C HIS A 399 8.56 21.37 1.86
N SER A 400 8.01 22.36 1.15
CA SER A 400 8.36 22.69 -0.24
C SER A 400 9.75 23.32 -0.31
N THR A 401 10.49 23.06 -1.40
CA THR A 401 11.90 23.48 -1.53
C THR A 401 12.17 24.43 -2.69
N GLY A 402 11.24 24.59 -3.63
CA GLY A 402 11.49 25.27 -4.90
C GLY A 402 12.45 24.51 -5.82
N LEU A 403 12.64 23.20 -5.58
CA LEU A 403 13.60 22.37 -6.28
C LEU A 403 12.99 21.08 -6.83
N TYR A 404 13.58 20.58 -7.91
CA TYR A 404 13.18 19.39 -8.65
C TYR A 404 14.41 18.51 -8.90
N ALA A 405 14.34 17.22 -8.57
CA ALA A 405 15.33 16.24 -8.98
C ALA A 405 15.03 15.84 -10.43
N ALA A 406 15.97 16.07 -11.35
CA ALA A 406 15.78 15.62 -12.73
C ALA A 406 15.78 14.07 -12.79
N PRO A 407 15.14 13.46 -13.81
CA PRO A 407 15.03 12.00 -13.88
C PRO A 407 16.40 11.31 -13.88
N GLY A 408 16.63 10.43 -12.90
CA GLY A 408 17.89 9.71 -12.72
C GLY A 408 19.03 10.49 -12.06
N ASP A 409 18.88 11.80 -11.84
CA ASP A 409 19.96 12.61 -11.27
C ASP A 409 20.16 12.37 -9.78
N LEU A 410 21.42 12.48 -9.35
CA LEU A 410 21.83 12.32 -7.98
C LEU A 410 21.71 13.64 -7.20
N VAL A 411 20.73 13.70 -6.31
CA VAL A 411 20.59 14.79 -5.33
C VAL A 411 21.34 14.43 -4.05
N THR A 412 21.99 15.41 -3.45
CA THR A 412 22.53 15.27 -2.09
C THR A 412 21.84 16.25 -1.16
N VAL A 413 21.41 15.77 0.01
CA VAL A 413 20.80 16.58 1.06
C VAL A 413 21.71 16.56 2.28
N THR A 414 22.13 17.74 2.73
CA THR A 414 22.95 17.93 3.93
C THR A 414 22.11 18.59 5.03
N VAL A 415 22.10 17.98 6.21
CA VAL A 415 21.41 18.45 7.42
C VAL A 415 22.40 18.52 8.60
N PRO A 416 22.12 19.32 9.64
CA PRO A 416 22.95 19.35 10.85
C PRO A 416 22.94 17.98 11.53
N THR A 417 24.07 17.52 12.05
CA THR A 417 24.24 16.16 12.60
C THR A 417 23.18 15.77 13.63
N ARG A 418 22.65 16.73 14.41
CA ARG A 418 21.55 16.52 15.38
C ARG A 418 20.24 16.00 14.76
N VAL A 419 20.03 16.21 13.45
CA VAL A 419 18.81 15.84 12.71
C VAL A 419 18.90 14.43 12.11
N ALA A 420 20.12 13.90 11.93
CA ALA A 420 20.33 12.57 11.38
C ALA A 420 19.67 11.49 12.24
N ASN A 421 18.95 10.55 11.62
CA ASN A 421 18.09 9.55 12.27
C ASN A 421 16.90 10.12 13.06
N GLY A 422 16.65 11.43 13.03
CA GLY A 422 15.53 12.10 13.71
C GLY A 422 14.14 11.84 13.11
N GLY A 423 13.98 10.83 12.24
CA GLY A 423 12.71 10.48 11.60
C GLY A 423 12.33 11.33 10.36
N PHE A 424 13.28 12.09 9.82
CA PHE A 424 13.11 12.91 8.61
C PHE A 424 13.28 12.09 7.33
N PHE A 425 12.62 12.51 6.25
CA PHE A 425 12.80 11.91 4.92
C PHE A 425 13.04 12.99 3.86
N VAL A 426 13.86 12.69 2.86
CA VAL A 426 13.80 13.37 1.55
C VAL A 426 12.73 12.68 0.74
N ARG A 427 11.78 13.44 0.18
CA ARG A 427 10.86 12.94 -0.85
C ARG A 427 11.27 13.50 -2.20
N ILE A 428 11.14 12.66 -3.23
CA ILE A 428 11.13 13.11 -4.63
C ILE A 428 9.79 12.68 -5.24
N GLY A 429 8.99 13.65 -5.67
CA GLY A 429 7.69 13.45 -6.31
C GLY A 429 6.49 13.75 -5.40
N ALA A 430 5.62 14.65 -5.87
CA ALA A 430 4.36 15.02 -5.22
C ALA A 430 3.27 13.94 -5.37
N HIS A 431 3.32 13.20 -6.49
CA HIS A 431 2.38 12.16 -6.89
C HIS A 431 2.47 10.93 -5.98
N SER A 432 1.89 10.99 -4.78
CA SER A 432 1.92 9.92 -3.77
C SER A 432 1.29 8.61 -4.24
N ASP A 433 0.42 8.68 -5.23
CA ASP A 433 -0.50 7.61 -5.59
C ASP A 433 0.17 6.43 -6.29
N GLN A 434 -0.09 5.25 -5.75
CA GLN A 434 0.27 3.98 -6.36
C GLN A 434 -0.95 3.40 -7.10
N ILE A 435 -0.88 3.31 -8.42
CA ILE A 435 -2.03 2.90 -9.26
C ILE A 435 -2.07 1.39 -9.54
N TRP A 436 -1.33 0.57 -8.79
CA TRP A 436 -1.29 -0.90 -8.94
C TRP A 436 -2.67 -1.58 -9.02
N LYS A 437 -3.68 -1.03 -8.34
CA LYS A 437 -5.06 -1.55 -8.30
C LYS A 437 -5.96 -1.08 -9.47
N ARG A 438 -5.46 -0.26 -10.40
CA ARG A 438 -6.23 0.15 -11.59
C ARG A 438 -6.11 -0.94 -12.67
N PRO A 439 -7.19 -1.24 -13.43
CA PRO A 439 -7.16 -2.22 -14.51
C PRO A 439 -6.30 -1.75 -15.70
N THR A 440 -6.22 -0.43 -15.90
CA THR A 440 -5.38 0.23 -16.90
C THR A 440 -4.37 1.15 -16.23
N TRP A 441 -3.09 1.09 -16.62
CA TRP A 441 -2.03 1.99 -16.17
C TRP A 441 -1.63 2.97 -17.29
N LYS A 442 -1.80 4.28 -17.05
CA LYS A 442 -1.51 5.39 -18.00
C LYS A 442 -0.21 6.15 -17.66
N ARG A 443 0.48 5.71 -16.62
CA ARG A 443 1.84 6.09 -16.19
C ARG A 443 2.45 4.90 -15.45
N MET A 444 3.75 4.94 -15.17
CA MET A 444 4.37 3.93 -14.29
C MET A 444 3.65 3.88 -12.93
N PRO A 445 3.43 2.69 -12.33
CA PRO A 445 2.47 2.55 -11.23
C PRO A 445 2.84 3.32 -9.97
N GLN A 446 4.15 3.49 -9.74
CA GLN A 446 4.73 4.26 -8.65
C GLN A 446 5.91 5.07 -9.21
N ILE A 447 5.91 6.38 -8.91
CA ILE A 447 6.87 7.35 -9.45
C ILE A 447 7.46 8.29 -8.38
N SER A 448 6.91 8.28 -7.16
CA SER A 448 7.36 9.12 -6.05
C SER A 448 7.92 8.27 -4.93
N TYR A 449 9.04 8.70 -4.37
CA TYR A 449 9.85 7.92 -3.45
C TYR A 449 10.26 8.74 -2.22
N ARG A 450 10.47 8.07 -1.09
CA ARG A 450 10.85 8.64 0.21
C ARG A 450 12.13 7.94 0.69
N PHE A 451 13.12 8.72 1.10
CA PHE A 451 14.43 8.24 1.51
C PHE A 451 14.75 8.77 2.92
N PRO A 452 15.09 7.93 3.91
CA PRO A 452 15.34 8.39 5.27
C PRO A 452 16.63 9.21 5.37
N ILE A 453 16.60 10.30 6.15
CA ILE A 453 17.80 11.09 6.45
C ILE A 453 18.52 10.45 7.64
N SER A 454 19.25 9.37 7.37
CA SER A 454 19.98 8.56 8.36
C SER A 454 21.39 9.07 8.68
N ALA A 455 21.89 10.06 7.93
CA ALA A 455 23.20 10.67 8.12
C ALA A 455 23.11 12.19 7.91
N SER A 456 24.13 12.93 8.36
CA SER A 456 24.22 14.38 8.11
C SER A 456 24.26 14.70 6.61
N ARG A 457 24.85 13.82 5.77
CA ARG A 457 24.82 13.92 4.31
C ARG A 457 24.17 12.67 3.71
N THR A 458 23.00 12.83 3.11
CA THR A 458 22.21 11.74 2.49
C THR A 458 22.16 11.94 0.98
N ARG A 459 22.52 10.91 0.20
CA ARG A 459 22.50 10.93 -1.27
C ARG A 459 21.28 10.14 -1.76
N VAL A 460 20.52 10.67 -2.71
CA VAL A 460 19.24 10.11 -3.19
C VAL A 460 19.09 10.33 -4.70
N ALA A 461 18.32 9.47 -5.37
CA ALA A 461 18.00 9.62 -6.79
C ALA A 461 16.64 8.94 -7.08
N ASN A 462 15.89 9.48 -8.04
CA ASN A 462 14.62 8.92 -8.50
C ASN A 462 14.66 8.81 -10.03
N ALA A 463 14.43 7.62 -10.57
CA ALA A 463 14.46 7.36 -12.01
C ALA A 463 13.42 8.19 -12.81
N PHE A 464 12.36 8.65 -12.13
CA PHE A 464 11.31 9.50 -12.68
C PHE A 464 11.50 11.01 -12.43
N GLY A 465 12.41 11.37 -11.53
CA GLY A 465 12.53 12.74 -11.04
C GLY A 465 11.29 13.20 -10.24
N GLY A 466 11.24 14.49 -9.91
CA GLY A 466 10.10 15.09 -9.20
C GLY A 466 10.49 16.27 -8.31
N LEU A 467 9.48 17.02 -7.86
CA LEU A 467 9.64 18.04 -6.82
C LEU A 467 10.24 17.42 -5.55
N ILE A 468 11.21 18.12 -4.96
CA ILE A 468 11.93 17.68 -3.77
C ILE A 468 11.22 18.26 -2.53
N TYR A 469 11.04 17.43 -1.51
CA TYR A 469 10.49 17.87 -0.23
C TYR A 469 11.31 17.34 0.94
N ILE A 470 11.37 18.12 2.01
CA ILE A 470 11.84 17.64 3.32
C ILE A 470 10.60 17.26 4.14
N GLU A 471 10.44 15.99 4.48
CA GLU A 471 9.37 15.53 5.35
C GLU A 471 9.81 15.61 6.83
N VAL A 472 9.12 16.44 7.61
CA VAL A 472 9.25 16.53 9.07
C VAL A 472 8.29 15.53 9.72
N PRO A 473 8.73 14.75 10.73
CA PRO A 473 7.86 13.78 11.41
C PRO A 473 6.64 14.43 12.10
N LYS A 474 5.50 13.71 12.14
CA LYS A 474 4.25 14.22 12.76
C LYS A 474 4.37 14.59 14.24
N LYS A 475 5.27 13.93 14.98
CA LYS A 475 5.66 14.35 16.33
C LYS A 475 6.83 15.31 16.18
N ASN A 476 6.65 16.56 16.62
CA ASN A 476 7.69 17.59 16.62
C ASN A 476 8.98 17.02 17.26
N PRO A 477 10.12 17.00 16.53
CA PRO A 477 11.37 16.40 17.00
C PRO A 477 12.20 17.33 17.91
N GLY A 478 11.77 18.58 18.11
CA GLY A 478 12.41 19.53 19.02
C GLY A 478 13.62 20.28 18.45
N PHE A 479 13.89 20.19 17.14
CA PHE A 479 15.11 20.77 16.53
C PHE A 479 15.00 22.26 16.17
N GLY A 480 13.81 22.87 16.34
CA GLY A 480 13.54 24.26 15.99
C GLY A 480 13.64 24.50 14.48
N ARG A 481 14.28 25.60 14.08
CA ARG A 481 14.68 25.82 12.68
C ARG A 481 16.01 25.14 12.38
N ILE A 482 16.10 24.51 11.21
CA ILE A 482 17.32 23.84 10.72
C ILE A 482 17.65 24.35 9.32
N THR A 483 18.94 24.56 9.05
CA THR A 483 19.41 24.76 7.67
C THR A 483 19.49 23.40 6.97
N VAL A 484 18.90 23.28 5.79
CA VAL A 484 19.02 22.11 4.92
C VAL A 484 19.60 22.56 3.59
N GLU A 485 20.72 21.96 3.20
CA GLU A 485 21.35 22.19 1.91
C GLU A 485 20.99 21.07 0.94
N ILE A 486 20.70 21.42 -0.31
CA ILE A 486 20.31 20.49 -1.37
C ILE A 486 21.19 20.77 -2.60
N GLU A 487 22.07 19.81 -2.93
CA GLU A 487 22.98 19.82 -4.07
C GLU A 487 22.42 18.99 -5.23
N GLY A 488 22.72 19.37 -6.48
CA GLY A 488 22.42 18.59 -7.68
C GLY A 488 20.99 18.75 -8.22
N ALA A 489 20.18 19.60 -7.59
CA ALA A 489 18.78 19.82 -7.97
C ALA A 489 18.60 20.94 -9.00
N VAL A 490 17.42 21.01 -9.62
CA VAL A 490 17.04 22.03 -10.60
C VAL A 490 15.97 22.94 -10.02
N ALA A 491 15.99 24.24 -10.34
CA ALA A 491 14.97 25.19 -9.87
C ALA A 491 13.58 24.86 -10.43
N ALA A 492 12.57 24.94 -9.56
CA ALA A 492 11.15 24.80 -9.87
C ALA A 492 10.37 26.05 -9.45
N PRO A 493 9.28 26.42 -10.15
CA PRO A 493 8.47 27.54 -9.71
C PRO A 493 7.80 27.24 -8.38
N LEU A 494 8.11 28.04 -7.36
CA LEU A 494 7.45 28.03 -6.06
C LEU A 494 7.08 29.46 -5.71
N PHE A 495 5.78 29.73 -5.55
CA PHE A 495 5.28 30.94 -4.92
C PHE A 495 4.89 30.63 -3.48
N VAL A 496 5.29 31.49 -2.54
CA VAL A 496 4.89 31.43 -1.13
C VAL A 496 4.24 32.76 -0.74
N LEU A 497 2.97 32.71 -0.33
CA LEU A 497 2.17 33.87 0.05
C LEU A 497 2.83 34.63 1.22
N GLY A 498 3.15 35.91 0.98
CA GLY A 498 3.79 36.78 1.97
C GLY A 498 5.32 36.69 2.03
N GLU A 499 5.95 35.74 1.34
CA GLU A 499 7.41 35.61 1.24
C GLU A 499 7.94 35.87 -0.19
N THR A 500 7.15 35.53 -1.22
CA THR A 500 7.53 35.72 -2.63
C THR A 500 6.99 37.03 -3.18
N ASP A 501 7.88 37.91 -3.63
CA ASP A 501 7.52 39.13 -4.36
C ASP A 501 6.88 38.78 -5.72
N PRO A 502 5.64 39.24 -6.03
CA PRO A 502 4.98 39.04 -7.32
C PRO A 502 5.78 39.56 -8.52
N ALA A 503 6.62 40.58 -8.36
CA ALA A 503 7.48 41.08 -9.44
C ALA A 503 8.62 40.09 -9.76
N VAL A 504 9.30 39.56 -8.73
CA VAL A 504 10.34 38.53 -8.88
C VAL A 504 9.75 37.21 -9.37
N TRP A 505 8.54 36.87 -8.92
CA TRP A 505 7.78 35.73 -9.46
C TRP A 505 7.58 35.85 -10.98
N ARG A 506 7.11 37.02 -11.43
CA ARG A 506 6.76 37.32 -12.82
C ARG A 506 7.97 37.42 -13.74
N ALA A 507 9.08 37.95 -13.24
CA ALA A 507 10.32 38.13 -13.98
C ALA A 507 11.16 36.84 -14.05
N GLU A 508 11.20 36.05 -12.97
CA GLU A 508 12.16 34.94 -12.83
C GLU A 508 11.50 33.61 -12.44
N ILE A 509 10.83 33.53 -11.29
CA ILE A 509 10.53 32.24 -10.64
C ILE A 509 9.58 31.37 -11.47
N ARG A 510 8.55 31.97 -12.10
CA ARG A 510 7.61 31.22 -12.96
C ARG A 510 8.26 30.62 -14.21
N HIS A 511 9.40 31.18 -14.63
CA HIS A 511 10.16 30.72 -15.79
C HIS A 511 11.19 29.62 -15.45
N ALA A 512 11.26 29.19 -14.19
CA ALA A 512 12.14 28.11 -13.76
C ALA A 512 11.90 26.80 -14.58
N PRO A 513 12.97 26.04 -14.88
CA PRO A 513 12.94 25.03 -15.94
C PRO A 513 12.29 23.69 -15.55
N ALA A 514 11.98 23.44 -14.27
CA ALA A 514 11.28 22.21 -13.87
C ALA A 514 9.86 22.11 -14.49
N PRO A 515 9.38 20.88 -14.78
CA PRO A 515 8.04 20.66 -15.37
C PRO A 515 6.87 20.82 -14.39
N TRP A 516 7.13 20.94 -13.08
CA TRP A 516 6.11 21.08 -12.03
C TRP A 516 6.39 22.29 -11.13
N ALA A 517 5.30 22.87 -10.63
CA ALA A 517 5.26 24.12 -9.87
C ALA A 517 4.34 24.01 -8.65
N GLU A 518 4.54 24.89 -7.68
CA GLU A 518 3.72 25.00 -6.48
C GLU A 518 3.33 26.46 -6.18
N ILE A 519 2.10 26.65 -5.70
CA ILE A 519 1.61 27.91 -5.14
C ILE A 519 1.16 27.60 -3.71
N ALA A 520 1.85 28.19 -2.72
CA ALA A 520 1.66 27.93 -1.30
C ALA A 520 0.97 29.12 -0.61
N GLY A 521 -0.24 28.87 -0.09
CA GLY A 521 -0.84 29.66 0.98
C GLY A 521 -0.41 29.15 2.37
N ARG A 522 -1.01 29.70 3.44
CA ARG A 522 -0.75 29.32 4.82
C ARG A 522 -1.38 27.96 5.18
N ASN A 523 -2.51 27.63 4.55
CA ASN A 523 -3.35 26.46 4.83
C ASN A 523 -3.33 25.42 3.72
N MET A 524 -3.08 25.81 2.48
CA MET A 524 -3.11 24.94 1.30
C MET A 524 -1.94 25.23 0.35
N ILE A 525 -1.32 24.18 -0.19
CA ILE A 525 -0.33 24.27 -1.26
C ILE A 525 -0.86 23.51 -2.47
N VAL A 526 -1.09 24.21 -3.58
CA VAL A 526 -1.51 23.58 -4.84
C VAL A 526 -0.30 23.28 -5.73
N THR A 527 -0.26 22.06 -6.28
CA THR A 527 0.83 21.53 -7.11
C THR A 527 0.30 21.22 -8.50
N THR A 528 0.85 21.89 -9.52
CA THR A 528 0.40 21.79 -10.92
C THR A 528 1.58 21.79 -11.89
N ARG A 529 1.32 21.65 -13.19
CA ARG A 529 2.38 21.77 -14.22
C ARG A 529 2.88 23.20 -14.31
N SER A 530 4.18 23.37 -14.55
CA SER A 530 4.77 24.70 -14.74
C SER A 530 4.22 25.43 -15.99
N SER A 531 3.55 24.74 -16.92
CA SER A 531 2.81 25.36 -18.02
C SER A 531 1.68 26.27 -17.53
N GLU A 532 0.94 25.87 -16.50
CA GLU A 532 -0.25 26.62 -16.05
C GLU A 532 0.13 27.91 -15.31
N VAL A 533 1.28 27.91 -14.64
CA VAL A 533 1.74 29.07 -13.83
C VAL A 533 2.64 30.04 -14.60
N ARG A 534 3.15 29.67 -15.78
CA ARG A 534 4.01 30.54 -16.61
C ARG A 534 3.29 31.77 -17.17
N GLY A 535 1.98 31.68 -17.35
CA GLY A 535 1.12 32.81 -17.72
C GLY A 535 0.55 33.57 -16.52
N LEU A 536 0.74 33.07 -15.29
CA LEU A 536 0.20 33.68 -14.08
C LEU A 536 1.13 34.81 -13.62
N ASP A 537 0.67 36.06 -13.75
CA ASP A 537 1.45 37.27 -13.42
C ASP A 537 1.51 37.56 -11.91
N ASP A 538 0.53 37.08 -11.13
CA ASP A 538 0.46 37.18 -9.67
C ASP A 538 -0.33 35.99 -9.07
N PRO A 539 0.32 35.07 -8.34
CA PRO A 539 -0.36 33.94 -7.70
C PRO A 539 -1.03 34.24 -6.35
N THR A 540 -0.93 35.48 -5.83
CA THR A 540 -1.46 35.87 -4.50
C THR A 540 -2.93 35.47 -4.37
N ALA A 541 -3.77 35.84 -5.35
CA ALA A 541 -5.19 35.54 -5.35
C ALA A 541 -5.51 34.02 -5.37
N VAL A 542 -4.63 33.19 -5.95
CA VAL A 542 -4.76 31.73 -5.94
C VAL A 542 -4.50 31.20 -4.53
N ALA A 543 -3.39 31.60 -3.91
CA ALA A 543 -3.03 31.19 -2.55
C ALA A 543 -4.09 31.61 -1.52
N GLU A 544 -4.56 32.87 -1.59
CA GLU A 544 -5.59 33.40 -0.68
C GLU A 544 -6.95 32.70 -0.85
N THR A 545 -7.33 32.39 -2.09
CA THR A 545 -8.59 31.68 -2.36
C THR A 545 -8.56 30.26 -1.81
N TRP A 546 -7.46 29.53 -2.00
CA TRP A 546 -7.31 28.19 -1.42
C TRP A 546 -7.16 28.20 0.10
N ASP A 547 -6.52 29.22 0.67
CA ASP A 547 -6.54 29.44 2.12
C ASP A 547 -7.96 29.67 2.65
N ARG A 548 -8.76 30.49 1.95
CA ARG A 548 -10.15 30.79 2.34
C ARG A 548 -11.05 29.56 2.23
N VAL A 549 -10.89 28.70 1.21
CA VAL A 549 -11.57 27.40 1.10
C VAL A 549 -11.31 26.54 2.35
N LEU A 550 -10.06 26.50 2.82
CA LEU A 550 -9.64 25.71 3.99
C LEU A 550 -10.02 26.34 5.33
N ASP A 551 -10.09 27.67 5.42
CA ASP A 551 -10.59 28.36 6.61
C ASP A 551 -12.12 28.24 6.73
N LEU A 552 -12.87 28.26 5.61
CA LEU A 552 -14.32 28.03 5.61
C LEU A 552 -14.71 26.60 6.01
N ALA A 553 -14.00 25.58 5.50
CA ALA A 553 -14.25 24.20 5.90
C ALA A 553 -13.96 23.96 7.41
N ALA A 554 -12.94 24.66 7.95
CA ALA A 554 -12.60 24.62 9.36
C ALA A 554 -13.60 25.37 10.26
N ASP A 555 -14.14 26.51 9.81
CA ASP A 555 -15.18 27.27 10.52
C ASP A 555 -16.47 26.44 10.67
N LEU A 556 -16.98 25.87 9.58
CA LEU A 556 -18.15 24.99 9.66
C LEU A 556 -17.89 23.83 10.63
N ALA A 557 -16.73 23.16 10.52
CA ALA A 557 -16.34 22.04 11.38
C ALA A 557 -16.08 22.41 12.86
N ALA A 558 -16.23 23.69 13.24
CA ALA A 558 -15.92 24.21 14.57
C ALA A 558 -14.49 23.87 15.04
N TRP A 559 -13.51 23.93 14.13
CA TRP A 559 -12.11 23.74 14.48
C TRP A 559 -11.59 24.97 15.24
N PRO A 560 -10.87 24.81 16.37
CA PRO A 560 -10.29 25.95 17.07
C PRO A 560 -9.17 26.60 16.22
N PRO A 561 -8.86 27.88 16.44
CA PRO A 561 -7.74 28.55 15.78
C PRO A 561 -6.45 27.74 15.91
N ASN A 562 -5.67 27.66 14.83
CA ASN A 562 -4.43 26.91 14.73
C ASN A 562 -4.54 25.38 14.93
N ALA A 563 -5.74 24.78 14.81
CA ALA A 563 -5.90 23.31 14.81
C ALA A 563 -5.12 22.61 13.69
N ARG A 564 -4.93 23.31 12.55
CA ARG A 564 -4.16 22.84 11.39
C ARG A 564 -2.67 23.07 11.64
N SER A 565 -1.95 22.02 12.02
CA SER A 565 -0.52 22.08 12.37
C SER A 565 0.44 22.29 11.19
N SER A 566 -0.03 22.12 9.96
CA SER A 566 0.76 22.20 8.72
C SER A 566 -0.19 22.34 7.52
N PRO A 567 0.22 22.96 6.39
CA PRO A 567 -0.62 23.09 5.22
C PRO A 567 -1.11 21.74 4.67
N GLU A 568 -2.33 21.72 4.16
CA GLU A 568 -2.82 20.67 3.26
C GLU A 568 -2.21 20.85 1.85
N ARG A 569 -2.38 19.85 0.98
CA ARG A 569 -1.80 19.83 -0.36
C ARG A 569 -2.82 19.35 -1.39
N PHE A 570 -2.93 20.01 -2.54
CA PHE A 570 -3.72 19.54 -3.68
C PHE A 570 -2.79 19.27 -4.87
N VAL A 571 -2.73 18.03 -5.34
CA VAL A 571 -1.84 17.59 -6.42
C VAL A 571 -2.68 17.04 -7.58
N VAL A 572 -2.44 17.54 -8.79
CA VAL A 572 -2.98 16.91 -10.01
C VAL A 572 -2.03 15.84 -10.53
N ASP A 573 -2.58 14.69 -10.93
CA ASP A 573 -1.85 13.56 -11.50
C ASP A 573 -2.52 13.12 -12.81
N ARG A 574 -1.77 12.57 -13.76
CA ARG A 574 -2.36 11.90 -14.92
C ARG A 574 -3.35 10.81 -14.52
N GLN A 575 -3.06 10.06 -13.46
CA GLN A 575 -3.92 8.99 -12.97
C GLN A 575 -3.74 8.78 -11.47
N ILE A 576 -4.84 8.90 -10.74
CA ILE A 576 -4.90 8.71 -9.28
C ILE A 576 -5.43 7.30 -8.94
N SER A 577 -5.39 6.91 -7.67
CA SER A 577 -5.70 5.54 -7.22
C SER A 577 -7.20 5.21 -7.18
N ALA A 578 -8.07 6.16 -6.87
CA ALA A 578 -9.54 6.00 -6.81
C ALA A 578 -10.28 7.18 -7.47
N GLY A 579 -11.51 6.98 -7.92
CA GLY A 579 -12.35 8.06 -8.48
C GLY A 579 -11.74 8.80 -9.69
N SER A 580 -12.20 10.05 -9.89
CA SER A 580 -11.58 11.10 -10.72
C SER A 580 -10.86 12.17 -9.88
N MET A 581 -11.23 12.23 -8.60
CA MET A 581 -10.64 13.00 -7.51
C MET A 581 -10.74 12.15 -6.24
N HIS A 582 -9.92 12.44 -5.22
CA HIS A 582 -10.15 11.98 -3.84
C HIS A 582 -9.41 12.84 -2.81
N SER A 583 -9.92 12.82 -1.59
CA SER A 583 -9.35 13.43 -0.39
C SER A 583 -8.11 12.69 0.15
N GLY A 584 -7.54 13.19 1.25
CA GLY A 584 -6.32 12.68 1.88
C GLY A 584 -5.25 13.75 2.06
N TYR A 585 -3.98 13.31 2.17
CA TYR A 585 -2.82 14.19 2.13
C TYR A 585 -1.73 13.60 1.22
N PRO A 586 -1.50 14.18 0.03
CA PRO A 586 -2.30 15.23 -0.63
C PRO A 586 -3.74 14.80 -0.95
N LEU A 587 -4.60 15.79 -1.18
CA LEU A 587 -5.81 15.65 -1.99
C LEU A 587 -5.36 15.48 -3.45
N MET A 588 -5.99 14.57 -4.19
CA MET A 588 -5.56 14.17 -5.53
C MET A 588 -6.65 14.42 -6.56
N ALA A 589 -6.28 14.88 -7.75
CA ALA A 589 -7.19 15.07 -8.88
C ALA A 589 -6.57 14.60 -10.20
N HIS A 590 -7.41 14.25 -11.19
CA HIS A 590 -6.92 14.02 -12.55
C HIS A 590 -6.40 15.32 -13.22
N LEU A 591 -5.41 15.15 -14.10
CA LEU A 591 -4.67 16.23 -14.76
C LEU A 591 -5.54 17.20 -15.58
N ASN A 592 -6.74 16.80 -16.00
CA ASN A 592 -7.71 17.68 -16.65
C ASN A 592 -8.28 18.79 -15.73
N HIS A 593 -7.93 18.80 -14.44
CA HIS A 593 -8.29 19.86 -13.49
C HIS A 593 -7.16 20.87 -13.25
N GLN A 594 -6.00 20.72 -13.91
CA GLN A 594 -4.77 21.49 -13.64
C GLN A 594 -4.90 23.01 -13.81
N SER A 595 -5.72 23.46 -14.77
CA SER A 595 -6.02 24.87 -15.05
C SER A 595 -6.93 25.45 -13.97
N ASN A 596 -8.06 24.78 -13.70
CA ASN A 596 -9.03 25.21 -12.69
C ASN A 596 -8.41 25.26 -11.28
N LEU A 597 -7.35 24.48 -11.01
CA LEU A 597 -6.61 24.49 -9.74
C LEU A 597 -5.91 25.85 -9.48
N VAL A 598 -5.57 26.60 -10.53
CA VAL A 598 -4.92 27.93 -10.45
C VAL A 598 -5.82 29.05 -10.97
N ASP A 599 -7.06 28.76 -11.34
CA ASP A 599 -8.07 29.75 -11.71
C ASP A 599 -8.80 30.27 -10.46
N ALA A 600 -8.19 31.27 -9.82
CA ALA A 600 -8.74 31.88 -8.62
C ALA A 600 -10.04 32.65 -8.88
N GLU A 601 -10.32 33.09 -10.12
CA GLU A 601 -11.56 33.77 -10.45
C GLU A 601 -12.70 32.77 -10.52
N HIS A 602 -12.57 31.72 -11.35
CA HIS A 602 -13.56 30.65 -11.48
C HIS A 602 -13.88 29.97 -10.13
N ILE A 603 -12.86 29.72 -9.28
CA ILE A 603 -13.09 29.16 -7.93
C ILE A 603 -13.93 30.11 -7.06
N ARG A 604 -13.83 31.43 -7.22
CA ARG A 604 -14.61 32.43 -6.44
C ARG A 604 -15.92 32.88 -7.09
N SER A 605 -16.13 32.69 -8.40
CA SER A 605 -17.31 33.19 -9.12
C SER A 605 -18.30 32.09 -9.50
N GLU A 606 -17.80 30.94 -9.93
CA GLU A 606 -18.61 29.78 -10.33
C GLU A 606 -18.53 28.62 -9.34
N GLY A 607 -17.42 28.53 -8.60
CA GLY A 607 -17.13 27.49 -7.61
C GLY A 607 -16.92 26.09 -8.20
N ASN A 608 -16.16 25.24 -7.51
CA ASN A 608 -15.90 23.87 -7.97
C ASN A 608 -16.32 22.84 -6.92
N TRP A 609 -17.51 22.27 -7.10
CA TRP A 609 -18.06 21.20 -6.26
C TRP A 609 -17.08 20.06 -6.00
N GLY A 610 -16.31 19.61 -7.00
CA GLY A 610 -15.34 18.52 -6.81
C GLY A 610 -14.23 18.92 -5.85
N PHE A 611 -13.66 20.11 -6.04
CA PHE A 611 -12.61 20.65 -5.18
C PHE A 611 -13.09 20.83 -3.74
N PHE A 612 -14.28 21.41 -3.56
CA PHE A 612 -14.85 21.68 -2.25
C PHE A 612 -15.29 20.40 -1.52
N HIS A 613 -15.74 19.37 -2.27
CA HIS A 613 -16.10 18.05 -1.76
C HIS A 613 -14.86 17.29 -1.22
N GLU A 614 -13.75 17.26 -1.95
CA GLU A 614 -12.53 16.60 -1.43
C GLU A 614 -11.94 17.34 -0.20
N VAL A 615 -12.05 18.67 -0.16
CA VAL A 615 -11.73 19.46 1.04
C VAL A 615 -12.69 19.10 2.19
N GLY A 616 -13.99 18.96 1.92
CA GLY A 616 -14.99 18.57 2.90
C GLY A 616 -14.72 17.22 3.55
N HIS A 617 -14.27 16.22 2.78
CA HIS A 617 -13.89 14.89 3.31
C HIS A 617 -12.74 14.99 4.33
N ASN A 618 -11.80 15.92 4.17
CA ASN A 618 -10.75 16.18 5.16
C ASN A 618 -11.24 16.90 6.45
N HIS A 619 -12.47 17.41 6.48
CA HIS A 619 -13.08 18.07 7.65
C HIS A 619 -14.29 17.31 8.22
N GLN A 620 -14.76 16.27 7.52
CA GLN A 620 -15.83 15.35 7.94
C GLN A 620 -15.43 14.59 9.21
N HIS A 621 -16.41 14.33 10.11
CA HIS A 621 -16.15 13.59 11.35
C HIS A 621 -17.02 12.35 11.51
N LYS A 622 -16.36 11.25 11.91
CA LYS A 622 -16.96 9.91 12.09
C LYS A 622 -18.11 9.86 13.11
N ASP A 623 -18.19 10.81 14.04
CA ASP A 623 -19.17 10.80 15.15
C ASP A 623 -20.57 11.24 14.71
N TRP A 624 -20.68 11.90 13.55
CA TRP A 624 -21.96 12.25 12.91
C TRP A 624 -22.11 11.70 11.49
N THR A 625 -21.06 11.11 10.92
CA THR A 625 -21.11 10.37 9.65
C THR A 625 -21.40 8.89 9.92
N PHE A 626 -22.58 8.42 9.52
CA PHE A 626 -23.06 7.03 9.67
C PHE A 626 -23.11 6.31 8.32
N ALA A 627 -23.27 4.98 8.30
CA ALA A 627 -23.32 4.22 7.05
C ALA A 627 -24.30 4.80 6.02
N GLY A 628 -23.81 5.00 4.80
CA GLY A 628 -24.54 5.64 3.69
C GLY A 628 -24.39 7.16 3.61
N THR A 629 -23.90 7.86 4.65
CA THR A 629 -23.81 9.34 4.65
C THR A 629 -22.43 9.93 4.47
N THR A 630 -21.40 9.12 4.18
CA THR A 630 -20.05 9.58 3.81
C THR A 630 -20.10 10.55 2.62
N GLU A 631 -20.72 10.16 1.52
CA GLU A 631 -20.88 11.01 0.32
C GLU A 631 -22.01 12.05 0.42
N VAL A 632 -22.69 12.12 1.58
CA VAL A 632 -23.80 13.05 1.84
C VAL A 632 -23.30 14.23 2.67
N THR A 633 -22.86 13.95 3.90
CA THR A 633 -22.52 14.97 4.91
C THR A 633 -21.24 15.73 4.59
N VAL A 634 -20.36 15.17 3.75
CA VAL A 634 -19.26 15.91 3.11
C VAL A 634 -19.74 17.17 2.39
N ASN A 635 -20.91 17.12 1.74
CA ASN A 635 -21.40 18.25 0.95
C ASN A 635 -21.94 19.39 1.82
N LEU A 636 -22.04 19.23 3.14
CA LEU A 636 -22.28 20.36 4.04
C LEU A 636 -21.15 21.40 3.89
N PHE A 637 -19.89 20.95 3.85
CA PHE A 637 -18.75 21.82 3.55
C PHE A 637 -18.82 22.37 2.12
N THR A 638 -19.18 21.55 1.13
CA THR A 638 -19.33 22.00 -0.27
C THR A 638 -20.32 23.15 -0.39
N LEU A 639 -21.51 23.02 0.20
CA LEU A 639 -22.57 24.03 0.17
C LEU A 639 -22.15 25.29 0.94
N TYR A 640 -21.54 25.12 2.12
CA TYR A 640 -21.03 26.24 2.93
C TYR A 640 -19.92 27.03 2.20
N ILE A 641 -19.00 26.36 1.50
CA ILE A 641 -17.97 27.02 0.69
C ILE A 641 -18.63 27.74 -0.51
N TYR A 642 -19.62 27.13 -1.18
CA TYR A 642 -20.37 27.80 -2.24
C TYR A 642 -21.04 29.12 -1.76
N GLU A 643 -21.63 29.12 -0.57
CA GLU A 643 -22.28 30.30 0.01
C GLU A 643 -21.26 31.37 0.44
N PHE A 644 -20.24 31.01 1.23
CA PHE A 644 -19.34 31.97 1.89
C PHE A 644 -18.00 32.25 1.18
N LEU A 645 -17.72 31.57 0.06
CA LEU A 645 -16.66 31.95 -0.89
C LEU A 645 -17.24 32.53 -2.17
N CYS A 646 -18.26 31.89 -2.75
CA CYS A 646 -18.74 32.22 -4.09
C CYS A 646 -19.93 33.19 -4.10
N GLY A 647 -20.56 33.45 -2.95
CA GLY A 647 -21.82 34.21 -2.91
C GLY A 647 -22.98 33.47 -3.58
N ILE A 648 -22.88 32.15 -3.76
CA ILE A 648 -23.93 31.30 -4.34
C ILE A 648 -24.59 30.51 -3.19
N PRO A 649 -25.58 31.08 -2.48
CA PRO A 649 -26.34 30.33 -1.51
C PRO A 649 -27.11 29.20 -2.19
N MET A 650 -27.52 28.24 -1.38
CA MET A 650 -28.50 27.25 -1.78
C MET A 650 -29.88 27.88 -1.88
N VAL A 651 -30.57 27.68 -3.02
CA VAL A 651 -31.89 28.27 -3.31
C VAL A 651 -32.94 27.18 -3.39
N ASP A 652 -34.21 27.55 -3.14
CA ASP A 652 -35.32 26.60 -3.09
C ASP A 652 -35.37 25.68 -4.33
N GLY A 653 -35.10 24.40 -4.10
CA GLY A 653 -35.17 23.36 -5.13
C GLY A 653 -33.90 23.15 -5.95
N GLU A 654 -32.80 23.89 -5.76
CA GLU A 654 -31.54 23.67 -6.51
C GLU A 654 -30.26 23.70 -5.66
N PHE A 655 -29.32 22.84 -6.01
CA PHE A 655 -27.97 22.82 -5.44
C PHE A 655 -26.99 23.71 -6.26
N PRO A 656 -26.17 24.55 -5.60
CA PRO A 656 -25.09 25.31 -6.23
C PRO A 656 -24.19 24.46 -7.16
N GLY A 657 -23.80 25.01 -8.31
CA GLY A 657 -22.98 24.30 -9.31
C GLY A 657 -23.62 23.03 -9.91
N ARG A 658 -24.93 22.80 -9.68
CA ARG A 658 -25.61 21.51 -9.97
C ARG A 658 -27.02 21.66 -10.54
N ARG A 659 -27.30 22.72 -11.32
CA ARG A 659 -28.60 23.09 -11.98
C ARG A 659 -29.34 22.00 -12.78
N LYS A 660 -28.78 20.80 -12.96
CA LYS A 660 -29.46 19.62 -13.56
C LYS A 660 -30.01 18.63 -12.51
N ARG A 661 -30.01 18.99 -11.23
CA ARG A 661 -30.48 18.17 -10.09
C ARG A 661 -31.44 18.96 -9.22
N SER A 662 -32.62 19.26 -9.75
CA SER A 662 -33.69 19.87 -8.96
C SER A 662 -34.17 18.92 -7.87
N TRP A 663 -34.51 19.46 -6.70
CA TRP A 663 -34.96 18.67 -5.55
C TRP A 663 -36.28 17.97 -5.86
N ALA A 664 -37.21 18.65 -6.54
CA ALA A 664 -38.49 18.08 -6.95
C ALA A 664 -38.32 16.75 -7.73
N ALA A 665 -37.38 16.68 -8.67
CA ALA A 665 -37.13 15.46 -9.45
C ALA A 665 -36.46 14.34 -8.63
N LEU A 666 -35.69 14.69 -7.60
CA LEU A 666 -35.10 13.72 -6.66
C LEU A 666 -36.14 13.20 -5.67
N MET A 667 -36.94 14.10 -5.08
CA MET A 667 -37.99 13.79 -4.11
C MET A 667 -39.13 12.99 -4.75
N ALA A 668 -39.53 13.31 -5.99
CA ALA A 668 -40.50 12.51 -6.75
C ALA A 668 -39.99 11.09 -7.11
N SER A 669 -38.71 10.77 -6.87
CA SER A 669 -38.16 9.40 -6.97
C SER A 669 -38.12 8.66 -5.63
N TYR A 670 -38.61 9.29 -4.54
CA TYR A 670 -38.67 8.73 -3.20
C TYR A 670 -40.14 8.50 -2.78
N ASN A 671 -40.41 7.34 -2.17
CA ASN A 671 -41.76 7.01 -1.71
C ASN A 671 -41.93 7.50 -0.25
N PHE A 672 -42.61 8.63 -0.07
CA PHE A 672 -42.91 9.18 1.25
C PHE A 672 -44.06 8.47 1.99
N ASP A 673 -44.88 7.67 1.31
CA ASP A 673 -45.90 6.82 1.96
C ASP A 673 -45.27 5.55 2.59
N ASN A 674 -44.09 5.15 2.13
CA ASN A 674 -43.30 4.05 2.68
C ASN A 674 -41.80 4.41 2.72
N PRO A 675 -41.40 5.37 3.59
CA PRO A 675 -40.05 5.92 3.60
C PRO A 675 -39.07 4.92 4.24
N THR A 676 -37.97 4.63 3.54
CA THR A 676 -36.96 3.67 4.01
C THR A 676 -35.55 4.27 3.96
N PHE A 677 -34.72 3.82 4.91
CA PHE A 677 -33.32 4.24 5.05
C PHE A 677 -32.45 3.82 3.85
N GLU A 678 -32.67 2.61 3.32
CA GLU A 678 -31.92 2.07 2.20
C GLU A 678 -32.16 2.89 0.92
N HIS A 679 -33.42 3.26 0.64
CA HIS A 679 -33.77 4.09 -0.52
C HIS A 679 -33.31 5.56 -0.33
N TRP A 680 -33.36 6.06 0.91
CA TRP A 680 -32.90 7.43 1.23
C TRP A 680 -31.39 7.57 0.96
N LYS A 681 -30.58 6.63 1.46
CA LYS A 681 -29.11 6.66 1.34
C LYS A 681 -28.57 6.18 -0.02
N GLU A 682 -29.40 5.58 -0.87
CA GLU A 682 -29.01 5.12 -2.21
C GLU A 682 -28.39 6.25 -3.05
N LYS A 683 -29.01 7.44 -3.00
CA LYS A 683 -28.62 8.59 -3.81
C LYS A 683 -28.13 9.71 -2.90
N ALA A 684 -26.83 9.97 -2.90
CA ALA A 684 -26.23 10.96 -2.00
C ALA A 684 -26.87 12.38 -2.10
N PHE A 685 -27.34 12.77 -3.29
CA PHE A 685 -28.02 14.05 -3.52
C PHE A 685 -29.49 14.05 -3.08
N LEU A 686 -30.14 12.89 -2.92
CA LEU A 686 -31.46 12.78 -2.32
C LEU A 686 -31.36 12.93 -0.80
N ALA A 687 -30.47 12.16 -0.17
CA ALA A 687 -30.18 12.27 1.26
C ALA A 687 -29.74 13.69 1.67
N LEU A 688 -29.00 14.39 0.79
CA LEU A 688 -28.58 15.78 1.03
C LEU A 688 -29.75 16.76 1.14
N ILE A 689 -30.92 16.50 0.52
CA ILE A 689 -32.09 17.40 0.60
C ILE A 689 -32.61 17.50 2.04
N MET A 690 -32.56 16.41 2.82
CA MET A 690 -32.96 16.41 4.22
C MET A 690 -32.12 17.40 5.06
N TYR A 691 -30.80 17.40 4.87
CA TYR A 691 -29.90 18.39 5.48
C TYR A 691 -30.10 19.78 4.88
N ALA A 692 -30.40 19.88 3.58
CA ALA A 692 -30.60 21.15 2.92
C ALA A 692 -31.83 21.91 3.46
N GLN A 693 -32.95 21.22 3.64
CA GLN A 693 -34.16 21.76 4.29
C GLN A 693 -33.88 22.23 5.73
N MET A 694 -33.04 21.51 6.49
CA MET A 694 -32.62 21.92 7.83
C MET A 694 -31.74 23.18 7.79
N GLN A 695 -30.85 23.32 6.82
CA GLN A 695 -30.05 24.54 6.64
C GLN A 695 -30.94 25.74 6.29
N GLN A 696 -31.93 25.57 5.41
CA GLN A 696 -32.84 26.66 5.03
C GLN A 696 -33.71 27.13 6.20
N ALA A 697 -34.14 26.20 7.06
CA ALA A 697 -35.02 26.50 8.19
C ALA A 697 -34.29 27.05 9.43
N PHE A 698 -33.02 26.69 9.63
CA PHE A 698 -32.28 26.97 10.88
C PHE A 698 -30.92 27.66 10.69
N GLY A 699 -30.48 27.86 9.44
CA GLY A 699 -29.22 28.50 9.08
C GLY A 699 -27.99 27.65 9.39
N TRP A 700 -26.83 28.12 8.89
CA TRP A 700 -25.55 27.48 9.15
C TRP A 700 -25.09 27.58 10.62
N ASP A 701 -25.63 28.52 11.40
CA ASP A 701 -25.31 28.65 12.82
C ASP A 701 -25.78 27.44 13.64
N ALA A 702 -26.91 26.83 13.29
CA ALA A 702 -27.34 25.58 13.89
C ALA A 702 -26.32 24.46 13.64
N TYR A 703 -25.78 24.35 12.40
CA TYR A 703 -24.73 23.37 12.07
C TYR A 703 -23.43 23.61 12.85
N ARG A 704 -22.96 24.87 12.90
CA ARG A 704 -21.75 25.24 13.64
C ARG A 704 -21.88 24.95 15.14
N GLN A 705 -23.04 25.24 15.73
CA GLN A 705 -23.33 24.89 17.13
C GLN A 705 -23.37 23.36 17.34
N VAL A 706 -24.09 22.61 16.51
CA VAL A 706 -24.17 21.13 16.62
C VAL A 706 -22.79 20.49 16.51
N PHE A 707 -21.98 20.86 15.51
CA PHE A 707 -20.61 20.37 15.35
C PHE A 707 -19.71 20.79 16.52
N THR A 708 -19.90 21.98 17.10
CA THR A 708 -19.24 22.38 18.37
C THR A 708 -19.58 21.40 19.50
N THR A 709 -20.84 20.96 19.64
CA THR A 709 -21.22 19.99 20.71
C THR A 709 -20.54 18.62 20.56
N TYR A 710 -20.22 18.19 19.33
CA TYR A 710 -19.40 16.99 19.08
C TYR A 710 -17.90 17.26 19.31
N ARG A 711 -17.44 18.48 19.04
CA ARG A 711 -16.02 18.87 19.13
C ARG A 711 -15.48 18.85 20.55
N VAL A 712 -16.34 19.17 21.54
CA VAL A 712 -16.03 19.18 22.98
C VAL A 712 -16.37 17.86 23.69
N LEU A 713 -16.93 16.87 22.99
CA LEU A 713 -17.50 15.66 23.59
C LEU A 713 -16.41 14.73 24.19
N PRO A 714 -16.57 14.26 25.46
CA PRO A 714 -15.71 13.23 26.05
C PRO A 714 -15.65 11.95 25.22
N ASN A 715 -14.53 11.22 25.30
CA ASN A 715 -14.28 10.06 24.43
C ASN A 715 -15.22 8.87 24.68
N ASP A 716 -15.73 8.77 25.90
CA ASP A 716 -16.68 7.77 26.38
C ASP A 716 -18.14 8.11 26.08
N GLU A 717 -18.48 9.39 25.88
CA GLU A 717 -19.80 9.86 25.42
C GLU A 717 -19.97 9.81 23.89
N ARG A 718 -18.88 9.61 23.14
CA ARG A 718 -18.92 9.51 21.67
C ARG A 718 -19.69 8.26 21.21
N PRO A 719 -20.49 8.36 20.13
CA PRO A 719 -21.30 7.27 19.63
C PRO A 719 -20.43 6.12 19.10
N LYS A 720 -20.74 4.89 19.52
CA LYS A 720 -19.97 3.67 19.22
C LYS A 720 -20.59 2.83 18.09
N SER A 721 -21.89 3.00 17.84
CA SER A 721 -22.64 2.40 16.74
C SER A 721 -23.20 3.47 15.79
N ASP A 722 -23.56 3.09 14.56
CA ASP A 722 -24.24 4.01 13.63
C ASP A 722 -25.65 4.40 14.10
N ASP A 723 -26.26 3.61 14.99
CA ASP A 723 -27.56 3.92 15.61
C ASP A 723 -27.40 5.07 16.61
N GLU A 724 -26.41 4.98 17.51
CA GLU A 724 -26.06 6.07 18.42
C GLU A 724 -25.68 7.37 17.67
N LYS A 725 -25.06 7.28 16.48
CA LYS A 725 -24.77 8.47 15.66
C LYS A 725 -26.04 9.17 15.19
N ARG A 726 -27.02 8.42 14.67
CA ARG A 726 -28.30 8.97 14.17
C ARG A 726 -29.13 9.54 15.31
N ASP A 727 -29.16 8.85 16.45
CA ASP A 727 -29.80 9.32 17.67
C ASP A 727 -29.16 10.60 18.21
N GLN A 728 -27.83 10.64 18.35
CA GLN A 728 -27.13 11.86 18.78
C GLN A 728 -27.30 13.01 17.76
N TRP A 729 -27.33 12.72 16.46
CA TRP A 729 -27.58 13.74 15.43
C TRP A 729 -28.98 14.36 15.59
N LEU A 730 -30.01 13.53 15.71
CA LEU A 730 -31.39 13.96 15.97
C LEU A 730 -31.48 14.82 17.24
N VAL A 731 -30.98 14.31 18.36
CA VAL A 731 -31.14 14.95 19.68
C VAL A 731 -30.35 16.27 19.74
N ARG A 732 -29.08 16.28 19.31
CA ARG A 732 -28.25 17.50 19.32
C ARG A 732 -28.82 18.59 18.44
N PHE A 733 -29.24 18.26 17.22
CA PHE A 733 -29.81 19.26 16.30
C PHE A 733 -31.15 19.79 16.82
N SER A 734 -32.05 18.91 17.23
CA SER A 734 -33.35 19.28 17.83
C SER A 734 -33.20 20.22 19.03
N ARG A 735 -32.28 19.88 19.95
CA ARG A 735 -31.98 20.71 21.13
C ARG A 735 -31.34 22.05 20.78
N THR A 736 -30.48 22.09 19.76
CA THR A 736 -29.84 23.33 19.28
C THR A 736 -30.86 24.31 18.70
N VAL A 737 -31.83 23.82 17.91
CA VAL A 737 -32.83 24.68 17.24
C VAL A 737 -34.12 24.89 18.03
N GLY A 738 -34.25 24.25 19.19
CA GLY A 738 -35.46 24.30 20.02
C GLY A 738 -36.71 23.76 19.31
N ARG A 739 -36.57 22.71 18.48
CA ARG A 739 -37.67 22.04 17.78
C ARG A 739 -37.53 20.53 17.87
N ASN A 740 -38.65 19.81 17.96
CA ASN A 740 -38.66 18.36 17.82
C ASN A 740 -38.62 18.00 16.32
N LEU A 741 -37.49 17.45 15.88
CA LEU A 741 -37.27 17.00 14.50
C LEU A 741 -37.59 15.51 14.28
N GLY A 742 -38.11 14.80 15.30
CA GLY A 742 -38.42 13.38 15.23
C GLY A 742 -39.34 13.01 14.04
N PRO A 743 -40.50 13.67 13.88
CA PRO A 743 -41.40 13.42 12.75
C PRO A 743 -40.77 13.67 11.38
N PHE A 744 -39.84 14.63 11.28
CA PHE A 744 -39.11 14.94 10.05
C PHE A 744 -38.10 13.84 9.69
N PHE A 745 -37.40 13.26 10.68
CA PHE A 745 -36.53 12.09 10.49
C PHE A 745 -37.34 10.85 10.11
N GLU A 746 -38.51 10.64 10.73
CA GLU A 746 -39.41 9.53 10.41
C GLU A 746 -39.97 9.63 8.98
N ALA A 747 -40.39 10.82 8.54
CA ALA A 747 -40.86 11.07 7.17
C ALA A 747 -39.76 10.91 6.10
N TRP A 748 -38.49 11.10 6.46
CA TRP A 748 -37.34 10.77 5.61
C TRP A 748 -36.83 9.31 5.79
N GLY A 749 -37.52 8.49 6.58
CA GLY A 749 -37.19 7.08 6.76
C GLY A 749 -35.90 6.81 7.53
N ILE A 750 -35.44 7.76 8.35
CA ILE A 750 -34.15 7.70 9.07
C ILE A 750 -34.38 7.07 10.46
N PRO A 751 -33.91 5.84 10.72
CA PRO A 751 -34.27 5.09 11.92
C PRO A 751 -33.58 5.65 13.15
N THR A 752 -34.37 6.18 14.10
CA THR A 752 -33.92 6.71 15.39
C THR A 752 -34.70 6.04 16.53
N SER A 753 -34.04 5.81 17.66
CA SER A 753 -34.63 5.08 18.78
C SER A 753 -35.81 5.83 19.42
N LYS A 754 -36.69 5.07 20.09
CA LYS A 754 -37.75 5.69 20.90
C LYS A 754 -37.15 6.58 22.00
N VAL A 755 -36.03 6.17 22.62
CA VAL A 755 -35.35 6.94 23.67
C VAL A 755 -34.89 8.30 23.15
N ALA A 756 -34.30 8.35 21.95
CA ALA A 756 -33.89 9.60 21.33
C ALA A 756 -35.08 10.53 21.05
N ARG A 757 -36.18 10.00 20.50
CA ARG A 757 -37.40 10.78 20.20
C ARG A 757 -38.16 11.23 21.45
N ASP A 758 -38.25 10.37 22.47
CA ASP A 758 -38.80 10.73 23.78
C ASP A 758 -37.99 11.86 24.43
N SER A 759 -36.66 11.84 24.30
CA SER A 759 -35.75 12.84 24.87
C SER A 759 -35.80 14.22 24.23
N ILE A 760 -36.68 14.44 23.23
CA ILE A 760 -36.96 15.74 22.61
C ILE A 760 -38.47 16.05 22.52
N ALA A 761 -39.33 15.24 23.14
CA ALA A 761 -40.79 15.35 23.01
C ALA A 761 -41.39 16.59 23.68
N ASP A 762 -40.63 17.27 24.55
CA ASP A 762 -40.93 18.56 25.17
C ASP A 762 -40.75 19.76 24.22
N LEU A 763 -40.07 19.58 23.08
CA LEU A 763 -39.87 20.63 22.09
C LEU A 763 -41.03 20.70 21.09
N PRO A 764 -41.45 21.91 20.64
CA PRO A 764 -42.47 22.04 19.62
C PRO A 764 -42.01 21.42 18.29
N VAL A 765 -42.88 20.63 17.66
CA VAL A 765 -42.60 19.92 16.40
C VAL A 765 -42.30 20.92 15.27
N TRP A 766 -41.35 20.56 14.40
CA TRP A 766 -41.11 21.25 13.14
C TRP A 766 -41.16 20.27 11.96
N MET A 767 -41.69 20.76 10.84
CA MET A 767 -41.65 20.15 9.51
C MET A 767 -41.42 21.28 8.49
N PRO A 768 -40.83 21.00 7.31
CA PRO A 768 -40.84 21.96 6.21
C PRO A 768 -42.27 22.27 5.77
N PRO A 769 -42.55 23.48 5.22
CA PRO A 769 -43.84 23.76 4.58
C PRO A 769 -44.10 22.79 3.43
N ASN A 770 -45.34 22.33 3.29
CA ASN A 770 -45.77 21.40 2.23
C ASN A 770 -44.90 20.13 2.15
N PHE A 771 -44.67 19.47 3.29
CA PHE A 771 -43.87 18.25 3.38
C PHE A 771 -44.60 17.14 4.19
N PRO A 772 -44.67 15.89 3.70
CA PRO A 772 -44.14 15.39 2.42
C PRO A 772 -44.75 16.10 1.20
N PRO A 773 -43.99 16.19 0.08
CA PRO A 773 -44.32 17.03 -1.08
C PRO A 773 -45.32 16.40 -2.08
#